data_AF-F2TEQ9-F1
#
_entry.id   AF-F2TEQ9-F1
#
_cell.length_a   1.000
_cell.length_b   1.000
_cell.length_c   1.000
_cell.angle_alpha   90.00
_cell.angle_beta   90.00
_cell.angle_gamma   90.00
#
_symmetry.space_group_name_H-M   'P 1'
#
loop_
_entity.id
_entity.type
_entity.pdbx_description
1 polymer ?
#
loop_
_entity_poly.entity_id
_entity_poly.type
_entity_poly.pdbx_seq_one_letter_code
_entity_poly.pdbx_strand_id
1 'polypeptide(L)'
;MAPKITKAERDATLVMETNSASTVSKRSVERLYYPEPHFFRHFVKKPLRRSPLVNRGYWLRMRAVETSVRRFLEEPSEHQKAIVNLGCGFDPLPFQFLSRDAALCQNAIFVDIDHHKLMLKKRDIVTQCAALRGLLSDVQLTAETGSVLMRSKEYVGIGCDLGDLQKLEAALKDVVGLDKASILCIAEVSITYMEVKLADALIRFMPKLSKDVNFCLLEQYFPEGPDHPFAATMMKDFIKLQCPLHSIHQYPSLTQQEQRFRDSGWANAKATNLWEFWNDPACLSDDDRQSLDAVEAFDEWEEFALFASHHFLLFSTTRRTETKSIPPREAGESQTKPKPLALTRLCSPKQTSKRRFGAVVPTTAHTFGLHGGLGKHTRLSSTDEYAISKTNTAPGEMPPLDVEARMCHTITQFDGQDCLLVGGRAAPSKAMADCWLRSSAQWRRTDSLPIPIYRHCATTVNFGADDPYVLICGGKTGNGDVLSTWLLWNVSKGWQEVNIANQSPPARFGASTANIDGQSGVLFGGISRYGVILDDFWTWKLVKSNDGRIHVELDDITESMRASNHLYKWLGRFGASITTTSRGCFIIGGITSHCCTPQDYEIMFLDINSLNTLDLSPKTPLLAASGSGVECNGPRPLFVGHSSCKVGDDDVLIVGGGALCFSFGIYWNEYTWLLQRAGPNATNRWSLCEPSTNGEEASTPDEVSKAMHSQPNGHASELEIIPRISISTAREFQIIVENAKPVILSGLDIGSCTKSWTKEYLEKAIGRDRKVVVHEASSENMNFQIKNFSYVTKEFGTFIDEIYDGSRQYLRAISSINPSERPTNLAQDFPGLQGDFHLPPELVLVSENAHSSPLRLSGPVILWLHYDVMANILCQVQGDKRLILYPPSDALRLGFAPGASSSSINLFQNISDTSPKSPPDTHPHEARLKPGDILFIPPLWLHTANPTNGVSVAVNVFFRNINKGYAAGRDVYGNRDLQAYERGRVEVDKIARSFDGLPRDMARFYIERLADELRRKAHS
;
A
#
# COMPACT_ATOMS: atom_id res chain seq x y z
N MET A 1 25.88 41.94 12.28
CA MET A 1 25.81 40.51 12.68
C MET A 1 24.36 40.22 13.05
N ALA A 2 23.70 39.26 12.40
CA ALA A 2 22.39 38.81 12.87
C ALA A 2 22.56 38.14 14.25
N PRO A 3 21.66 38.36 15.22
CA PRO A 3 21.80 37.79 16.56
C PRO A 3 21.80 36.25 16.49
N LYS A 4 22.73 35.62 17.21
CA LYS A 4 22.77 34.15 17.34
C LYS A 4 21.54 33.70 18.11
N ILE A 5 20.64 32.98 17.43
CA ILE A 5 19.47 32.32 18.02
C ILE A 5 19.94 31.40 19.16
N THR A 6 19.34 31.55 20.35
CA THR A 6 19.66 30.75 21.55
C THR A 6 19.24 29.29 21.39
N LYS A 7 19.79 28.39 22.21
CA LYS A 7 19.42 26.96 22.17
C LYS A 7 17.92 26.76 22.41
N ALA A 8 17.36 27.42 23.43
CA ALA A 8 15.94 27.34 23.76
C ALA A 8 15.03 27.81 22.61
N GLU A 9 15.41 28.87 21.89
CA GLU A 9 14.66 29.33 20.72
C GLU A 9 14.72 28.36 19.52
N ARG A 10 15.84 27.65 19.35
CA ARG A 10 15.97 26.60 18.33
C ARG A 10 15.12 25.39 18.68
N ASP A 11 15.20 24.93 19.92
CA ASP A 11 14.44 23.78 20.43
C ASP A 11 12.93 24.06 20.32
N ALA A 12 12.47 25.25 20.71
CA ALA A 12 11.08 25.68 20.52
C ALA A 12 10.66 25.75 19.05
N THR A 13 11.57 26.12 18.13
CA THR A 13 11.28 26.14 16.70
C THR A 13 11.06 24.73 16.15
N LEU A 14 11.90 23.77 16.54
CA LEU A 14 11.76 22.36 16.15
C LEU A 14 10.47 21.74 16.70
N VAL A 15 10.14 22.01 17.97
CA VAL A 15 8.86 21.59 18.56
C VAL A 15 7.68 22.18 17.78
N MET A 16 7.72 23.46 17.39
CA MET A 16 6.68 24.07 16.53
C MET A 16 6.57 23.42 15.14
N GLU A 17 7.63 22.80 14.60
CA GLU A 17 7.56 22.09 13.33
C GLU A 17 6.76 20.77 13.44
N THR A 18 6.71 20.15 14.63
CA THR A 18 5.89 18.95 14.87
C THR A 18 4.41 19.21 14.65
N ASN A 19 3.93 20.44 14.92
CA ASN A 19 2.57 20.89 14.59
C ASN A 19 2.30 20.73 13.09
N SER A 20 3.21 21.19 12.22
CA SER A 20 3.03 21.09 10.77
C SER A 20 2.88 19.64 10.30
N ALA A 21 3.68 18.72 10.85
CA ALA A 21 3.59 17.29 10.50
C ALA A 21 2.24 16.68 10.94
N SER A 22 1.80 17.00 12.17
CA SER A 22 0.52 16.54 12.72
C SER A 22 -0.68 17.11 11.96
N THR A 23 -0.71 18.42 11.69
CA THR A 23 -1.80 19.08 10.95
C THR A 23 -1.96 18.50 9.55
N VAL A 24 -0.85 18.16 8.84
CA VAL A 24 -0.93 17.54 7.52
C VAL A 24 -1.55 16.14 7.58
N SER A 25 -1.23 15.34 8.61
CA SER A 25 -1.85 14.03 8.81
C SER A 25 -3.33 14.14 9.18
N LYS A 26 -3.70 15.07 10.09
CA LYS A 26 -5.11 15.38 10.40
C LYS A 26 -5.88 15.88 9.16
N ARG A 27 -5.26 16.68 8.29
CA ARG A 27 -5.85 17.10 7.00
C ARG A 27 -6.07 15.94 6.03
N SER A 28 -5.18 14.95 6.02
CA SER A 28 -5.39 13.73 5.23
C SER A 28 -6.64 12.99 5.69
N VAL A 29 -6.82 12.86 7.01
CA VAL A 29 -8.02 12.26 7.61
C VAL A 29 -9.27 13.05 7.27
N GLU A 30 -9.28 14.37 7.54
CA GLU A 30 -10.44 15.22 7.29
C GLU A 30 -10.94 15.11 5.84
N ARG A 31 -10.01 15.11 4.87
CA ARG A 31 -10.36 15.03 3.45
C ARG A 31 -11.01 13.69 3.06
N LEU A 32 -10.69 12.62 3.76
CA LEU A 32 -11.11 11.26 3.40
C LEU A 32 -12.31 10.78 4.22
N TYR A 33 -12.29 11.03 5.53
CA TYR A 33 -13.20 10.41 6.50
C TYR A 33 -14.29 11.35 7.00
N TYR A 34 -14.10 12.68 6.92
CA TYR A 34 -15.02 13.65 7.52
C TYR A 34 -15.80 14.39 6.42
N PRO A 35 -17.11 14.64 6.62
CA PRO A 35 -17.88 15.44 5.69
C PRO A 35 -17.42 16.91 5.72
N GLU A 36 -17.74 17.66 4.67
CA GLU A 36 -17.61 19.12 4.68
C GLU A 36 -18.62 19.74 5.68
N PRO A 37 -18.33 20.92 6.27
CA PRO A 37 -17.20 21.80 5.98
C PRO A 37 -15.86 21.32 6.58
N HIS A 38 -14.80 21.46 5.79
CA HIS A 38 -13.42 21.15 6.19
C HIS A 38 -12.69 22.38 6.73
N PHE A 39 -12.00 22.22 7.87
CA PHE A 39 -11.32 23.27 8.60
C PHE A 39 -9.79 23.15 8.57
N PHE A 40 -9.21 21.94 8.61
CA PHE A 40 -7.75 21.77 8.50
C PHE A 40 -7.21 22.31 7.16
N ARG A 41 -8.05 22.38 6.13
CA ARG A 41 -7.68 22.92 4.80
C ARG A 41 -7.13 24.35 4.85
N HIS A 42 -7.55 25.15 5.83
CA HIS A 42 -7.14 26.55 5.95
C HIS A 42 -5.76 26.70 6.59
N PHE A 43 -5.28 25.67 7.28
CA PHE A 43 -3.97 25.65 7.94
C PHE A 43 -2.91 24.86 7.14
N VAL A 44 -3.33 24.11 6.10
CA VAL A 44 -2.44 23.26 5.29
C VAL A 44 -2.43 23.72 3.83
N LYS A 45 -1.32 24.35 3.41
CA LYS A 45 -1.15 24.87 2.03
C LYS A 45 -1.20 23.78 0.96
N LYS A 46 -0.57 22.62 1.21
CA LYS A 46 -0.50 21.49 0.27
C LYS A 46 -1.00 20.22 0.96
N PRO A 47 -2.19 19.73 0.63
CA PRO A 47 -2.71 18.52 1.25
C PRO A 47 -1.91 17.30 0.76
N LEU A 48 -1.45 16.47 1.70
CA LEU A 48 -0.69 15.26 1.40
C LEU A 48 -1.45 14.06 1.97
N ARG A 49 -1.78 13.09 1.10
CA ARG A 49 -2.42 11.83 1.54
C ARG A 49 -1.41 10.98 2.32
N ARG A 50 -1.84 10.43 3.45
CA ARG A 50 -1.09 9.43 4.24
C ARG A 50 -1.51 8.00 3.88
N SER A 51 -0.77 7.01 4.36
CA SER A 51 -1.17 5.61 4.24
C SER A 51 -2.44 5.34 5.06
N PRO A 52 -3.24 4.30 4.72
CA PRO A 52 -4.41 3.91 5.50
C PRO A 52 -4.11 3.69 6.99
N LEU A 53 -2.96 3.08 7.32
CA LEU A 53 -2.47 2.93 8.69
C LEU A 53 -2.36 4.27 9.42
N VAL A 54 -1.68 5.24 8.82
CA VAL A 54 -1.48 6.56 9.44
C VAL A 54 -2.81 7.32 9.52
N ASN A 55 -3.66 7.24 8.50
CA ASN A 55 -4.98 7.84 8.52
C ASN A 55 -5.85 7.27 9.66
N ARG A 56 -5.95 5.95 9.83
CA ARG A 56 -6.72 5.33 10.92
C ARG A 56 -6.16 5.69 12.30
N GLY A 57 -4.84 5.72 12.46
CA GLY A 57 -4.22 6.18 13.70
C GLY A 57 -4.56 7.63 14.06
N TYR A 58 -4.49 8.55 13.08
CA TYR A 58 -4.88 9.94 13.30
C TYR A 58 -6.39 10.13 13.46
N TRP A 59 -7.21 9.34 12.77
CA TRP A 59 -8.66 9.31 12.98
C TRP A 59 -8.99 8.91 14.42
N LEU A 60 -8.38 7.84 14.93
CA LEU A 60 -8.58 7.37 16.30
C LEU A 60 -8.12 8.42 17.32
N ARG A 61 -6.95 9.03 17.09
CA ARG A 61 -6.43 10.12 17.91
C ARG A 61 -7.37 11.33 17.96
N MET A 62 -7.86 11.78 16.80
CA MET A 62 -8.82 12.89 16.71
C MET A 62 -10.14 12.53 17.40
N ARG A 63 -10.65 11.32 17.16
CA ARG A 63 -11.91 10.85 17.74
C ARG A 63 -11.83 10.73 19.26
N ALA A 64 -10.72 10.29 19.82
CA ALA A 64 -10.52 10.20 21.28
C ALA A 64 -10.62 11.56 21.98
N VAL A 65 -9.99 12.59 21.41
CA VAL A 65 -10.09 13.98 21.91
C VAL A 65 -11.50 14.53 21.70
N GLU A 66 -12.07 14.34 20.51
CA GLU A 66 -13.41 14.80 20.16
C GLU A 66 -14.48 14.21 21.09
N THR A 67 -14.43 12.91 21.37
CA THR A 67 -15.33 12.23 22.33
C THR A 67 -15.19 12.82 23.73
N SER A 68 -13.97 13.16 24.15
CA SER A 68 -13.73 13.78 25.46
C SER A 68 -14.35 15.17 25.57
N VAL A 69 -14.20 15.99 24.54
CA VAL A 69 -14.83 17.33 24.47
C VAL A 69 -16.34 17.23 24.41
N ARG A 70 -16.88 16.33 23.57
CA ARG A 70 -18.32 16.12 23.45
C ARG A 70 -18.95 15.70 24.79
N ARG A 71 -18.39 14.68 25.46
CA ARG A 71 -18.87 14.22 26.78
C ARG A 71 -18.88 15.35 27.81
N PHE A 72 -17.81 16.17 27.83
CA PHE A 72 -17.75 17.32 28.72
C PHE A 72 -18.79 18.38 28.37
N LEU A 73 -19.04 18.66 27.08
CA LEU A 73 -20.05 19.61 26.62
C LEU A 73 -21.49 19.12 26.87
N GLU A 74 -21.75 17.82 26.82
CA GLU A 74 -23.06 17.22 27.06
C GLU A 74 -23.41 17.12 28.56
N GLU A 75 -22.40 17.08 29.44
CA GLU A 75 -22.63 16.95 30.89
C GLU A 75 -23.38 18.18 31.48
N PRO A 76 -24.53 18.03 32.15
CA PRO A 76 -25.25 19.19 32.69
C PRO A 76 -24.40 20.03 33.67
N SER A 77 -24.39 21.35 33.50
CA SER A 77 -23.71 22.27 34.41
C SER A 77 -24.42 23.63 34.45
N GLU A 78 -24.52 24.21 35.65
CA GLU A 78 -25.00 25.58 35.87
C GLU A 78 -23.90 26.63 35.60
N HIS A 79 -22.66 26.18 35.43
CA HIS A 79 -21.50 27.01 35.17
C HIS A 79 -21.22 27.13 33.66
N GLN A 80 -20.63 28.26 33.25
CA GLN A 80 -20.07 28.38 31.91
C GLN A 80 -18.98 27.33 31.72
N LYS A 81 -18.94 26.69 30.56
CA LYS A 81 -17.91 25.70 30.22
C LYS A 81 -16.74 26.35 29.49
N ALA A 82 -15.52 25.99 29.85
CA ALA A 82 -14.32 26.45 29.16
C ALA A 82 -13.50 25.25 28.68
N ILE A 83 -13.18 25.21 27.39
CA ILE A 83 -12.33 24.18 26.79
C ILE A 83 -10.97 24.83 26.54
N VAL A 84 -9.97 24.46 27.33
CA VAL A 84 -8.62 25.04 27.30
C VAL A 84 -7.67 24.07 26.60
N ASN A 85 -7.30 24.37 25.36
CA ASN A 85 -6.40 23.54 24.55
C ASN A 85 -4.94 23.99 24.71
N LEU A 86 -4.16 23.20 25.45
CA LEU A 86 -2.77 23.45 25.83
C LEU A 86 -1.82 22.89 24.76
N GLY A 87 -1.14 23.78 24.03
CA GLY A 87 -0.34 23.42 22.87
C GLY A 87 -1.22 23.09 21.68
N CYS A 88 -2.20 23.96 21.40
CA CYS A 88 -3.26 23.71 20.43
C CYS A 88 -2.77 23.61 18.98
N GLY A 89 -1.57 24.07 18.67
CA GLY A 89 -1.06 24.17 17.31
C GLY A 89 -2.06 24.83 16.34
N PHE A 90 -2.24 24.22 15.18
CA PHE A 90 -3.29 24.59 14.22
C PHE A 90 -4.55 23.73 14.31
N ASP A 91 -4.83 23.16 15.48
CA ASP A 91 -6.04 22.39 15.70
C ASP A 91 -7.30 23.27 15.49
N PRO A 92 -8.21 22.93 14.56
CA PRO A 92 -9.44 23.67 14.33
C PRO A 92 -10.62 23.16 15.18
N LEU A 93 -10.39 22.31 16.19
CA LEU A 93 -11.42 21.74 17.07
C LEU A 93 -12.51 22.74 17.50
N PRO A 94 -12.21 24.00 17.92
CA PRO A 94 -13.24 24.98 18.25
C PRO A 94 -14.21 25.23 17.09
N PHE A 95 -13.68 25.46 15.89
CA PHE A 95 -14.47 25.77 14.70
C PHE A 95 -15.29 24.58 14.22
N GLN A 96 -14.77 23.36 14.41
CA GLN A 96 -15.50 22.13 14.10
C GLN A 96 -16.75 21.99 14.98
N PHE A 97 -16.62 22.19 16.29
CA PHE A 97 -17.75 22.14 17.23
C PHE A 97 -18.73 23.30 17.01
N LEU A 98 -18.24 24.53 16.82
CA LEU A 98 -19.10 25.69 16.53
C LEU A 98 -19.89 25.53 15.23
N SER A 99 -19.35 24.82 14.24
CA SER A 99 -20.04 24.60 12.96
C SER A 99 -21.01 23.42 12.99
N ARG A 100 -20.63 22.28 13.61
CA ARG A 100 -21.42 21.04 13.56
C ARG A 100 -22.36 20.87 14.76
N ASP A 101 -21.95 21.41 15.90
CA ASP A 101 -22.55 21.17 17.22
C ASP A 101 -22.84 22.49 17.96
N ALA A 102 -23.26 23.54 17.23
CA ALA A 102 -23.44 24.90 17.76
C ALA A 102 -24.36 24.96 19.00
N ALA A 103 -25.40 24.12 19.05
CA ALA A 103 -26.31 24.02 20.20
C ALA A 103 -25.59 23.56 21.47
N LEU A 104 -24.65 22.62 21.36
CA LEU A 104 -23.84 22.17 22.50
C LEU A 104 -22.85 23.24 22.99
N CYS A 105 -22.56 24.24 22.16
CA CYS A 105 -21.56 25.28 22.45
C CYS A 105 -22.15 26.57 23.04
N GLN A 106 -23.46 26.69 23.21
CA GLN A 106 -24.12 27.96 23.58
C GLN A 106 -23.62 28.58 24.90
N ASN A 107 -23.25 27.75 25.88
CA ASN A 107 -22.70 28.16 27.17
C ASN A 107 -21.23 27.75 27.31
N ALA A 108 -20.49 27.69 26.20
CA ALA A 108 -19.10 27.26 26.16
C ALA A 108 -18.20 28.32 25.52
N ILE A 109 -16.96 28.41 26.01
CA ILE A 109 -15.88 29.18 25.41
C ILE A 109 -14.68 28.27 25.13
N PHE A 110 -14.09 28.40 23.95
CA PHE A 110 -12.87 27.70 23.56
C PHE A 110 -11.67 28.63 23.74
N VAL A 111 -10.63 28.13 24.39
CA VAL A 111 -9.39 28.87 24.68
C VAL A 111 -8.23 28.07 24.12
N ASP A 112 -7.61 28.57 23.05
CA ASP A 112 -6.43 27.96 22.44
C ASP A 112 -5.16 28.64 22.95
N ILE A 113 -4.19 27.83 23.38
CA ILE A 113 -2.93 28.30 23.94
C ILE A 113 -1.77 27.60 23.22
N ASP A 114 -0.84 28.37 22.69
CA ASP A 114 0.42 27.85 22.14
C ASP A 114 1.50 28.95 22.16
N HIS A 115 2.71 28.61 21.73
CA HIS A 115 3.79 29.55 21.55
C HIS A 115 3.33 30.76 20.73
N HIS A 116 3.72 31.93 21.23
CA HIS A 116 3.27 33.22 20.73
C HIS A 116 3.39 33.38 19.21
N LYS A 117 4.52 32.96 18.63
CA LYS A 117 4.76 32.99 17.17
C LYS A 117 3.78 32.12 16.38
N LEU A 118 3.37 30.97 16.93
CA LEU A 118 2.43 30.07 16.28
C LEU A 118 1.00 30.62 16.36
N MET A 119 0.64 31.19 17.52
CA MET A 119 -0.69 31.78 17.72
C MET A 119 -0.91 33.05 16.90
N LEU A 120 0.11 33.88 16.66
CA LEU A 120 -0.01 34.99 15.70
C LEU A 120 -0.37 34.47 14.30
N LYS A 121 0.28 33.40 13.83
CA LYS A 121 -0.07 32.78 12.53
C LYS A 121 -1.50 32.24 12.52
N LYS A 122 -1.92 31.58 13.60
CA LYS A 122 -3.30 31.05 13.72
C LYS A 122 -4.32 32.18 13.69
N ARG A 123 -4.10 33.24 14.48
CA ARG A 123 -4.91 34.46 14.50
C ARG A 123 -5.07 35.06 13.10
N ASP A 124 -3.97 35.22 12.37
CA ASP A 124 -3.99 35.82 11.04
C ASP A 124 -4.82 34.97 10.06
N ILE A 125 -4.65 33.64 10.08
CA ILE A 125 -5.44 32.72 9.26
C ILE A 125 -6.93 32.79 9.62
N VAL A 126 -7.28 32.73 10.90
CA VAL A 126 -8.68 32.79 11.36
C VAL A 126 -9.31 34.12 10.97
N THR A 127 -8.56 35.24 11.08
CA THR A 127 -9.04 36.58 10.77
C THR A 127 -9.27 36.78 9.26
N GLN A 128 -8.38 36.27 8.42
CA GLN A 128 -8.45 36.42 6.96
C GLN A 128 -9.40 35.41 6.29
N CYS A 129 -9.73 34.31 6.98
CA CYS A 129 -10.61 33.27 6.46
C CYS A 129 -12.07 33.52 6.86
N ALA A 130 -12.92 33.89 5.90
CA ALA A 130 -14.34 34.10 6.14
C ALA A 130 -15.06 32.89 6.77
N ALA A 131 -14.67 31.66 6.40
CA ALA A 131 -15.26 30.43 6.94
C ALA A 131 -14.94 30.21 8.43
N LEU A 132 -13.80 30.70 8.92
CA LEU A 132 -13.41 30.62 10.33
C LEU A 132 -13.95 31.83 11.10
N ARG A 133 -13.72 33.04 10.58
CA ARG A 133 -14.18 34.30 11.20
C ARG A 133 -15.71 34.35 11.33
N GLY A 134 -16.45 33.81 10.36
CA GLY A 134 -17.91 33.82 10.36
C GLY A 134 -18.57 33.00 11.47
N LEU A 135 -17.81 32.11 12.13
CA LEU A 135 -18.29 31.32 13.29
C LEU A 135 -18.16 32.07 14.63
N LEU A 136 -17.53 33.25 14.64
CA LEU A 136 -17.20 33.99 15.84
C LEU A 136 -17.94 35.32 15.90
N SER A 137 -18.47 35.67 17.07
CA SER A 137 -19.14 36.95 17.31
C SER A 137 -18.28 37.91 18.14
N ASP A 138 -18.46 39.21 17.93
CA ASP A 138 -17.76 40.28 18.66
C ASP A 138 -16.22 40.15 18.65
N VAL A 139 -15.65 39.79 17.49
CA VAL A 139 -14.21 39.55 17.33
C VAL A 139 -13.40 40.81 17.60
N GLN A 140 -12.51 40.74 18.59
CA GLN A 140 -11.56 41.78 18.98
C GLN A 140 -10.12 41.28 18.83
N LEU A 141 -9.29 42.08 18.17
CA LEU A 141 -7.85 41.85 18.05
C LEU A 141 -7.10 42.78 18.99
N THR A 142 -6.19 42.20 19.77
CA THR A 142 -5.34 42.90 20.74
C THR A 142 -3.94 43.13 20.15
N ALA A 143 -3.14 43.95 20.83
CA ALA A 143 -1.77 44.23 20.41
C ALA A 143 -0.93 42.95 20.31
N GLU A 144 -0.11 42.83 19.26
CA GLU A 144 0.73 41.64 19.02
C GLU A 144 1.70 41.36 20.16
N THR A 145 2.05 42.35 20.97
CA THR A 145 2.95 42.19 22.11
C THR A 145 2.26 41.58 23.35
N GLY A 146 0.93 41.51 23.38
CA GLY A 146 0.15 40.98 24.49
C GLY A 146 0.06 39.45 24.51
N SER A 147 -0.30 38.86 25.65
CA SER A 147 -0.51 37.40 25.75
C SER A 147 -1.81 36.96 25.08
N VAL A 148 -2.90 37.68 25.32
CA VAL A 148 -4.17 37.45 24.61
C VAL A 148 -4.06 38.13 23.26
N LEU A 149 -4.29 37.39 22.18
CA LEU A 149 -4.09 37.84 20.79
C LEU A 149 -5.41 38.03 20.02
N MET A 150 -6.47 37.34 20.45
CA MET A 150 -7.79 37.37 19.84
C MET A 150 -8.85 37.02 20.87
N ARG A 151 -9.98 37.74 20.86
CA ARG A 151 -11.16 37.47 21.70
C ARG A 151 -12.44 37.48 20.85
N SER A 152 -13.37 36.60 21.17
CA SER A 152 -14.76 36.55 20.71
C SER A 152 -15.61 36.00 21.85
N LYS A 153 -16.94 35.94 21.71
CA LYS A 153 -17.79 35.28 22.72
C LYS A 153 -17.50 33.77 22.85
N GLU A 154 -17.19 33.14 21.73
CA GLU A 154 -17.02 31.68 21.58
C GLU A 154 -15.55 31.24 21.65
N TYR A 155 -14.59 32.12 21.33
CA TYR A 155 -13.20 31.75 21.12
C TYR A 155 -12.19 32.79 21.63
N VAL A 156 -11.09 32.30 22.20
CA VAL A 156 -9.93 33.11 22.60
C VAL A 156 -8.64 32.44 22.16
N GLY A 157 -7.73 33.23 21.58
CA GLY A 157 -6.37 32.80 21.26
C GLY A 157 -5.33 33.46 22.17
N ILE A 158 -4.52 32.66 22.87
CA ILE A 158 -3.48 33.11 23.79
C ILE A 158 -2.09 32.65 23.31
N GLY A 159 -1.21 33.61 23.04
CA GLY A 159 0.20 33.36 22.72
C GLY A 159 1.06 33.35 23.99
N CYS A 160 1.29 32.16 24.58
CA CYS A 160 2.03 31.98 25.83
C CYS A 160 2.92 30.74 25.79
N ASP A 161 4.07 30.79 26.47
CA ASP A 161 4.85 29.59 26.77
C ASP A 161 4.20 28.88 27.96
N LEU A 162 3.87 27.59 27.80
CA LEU A 162 3.24 26.79 28.85
C LEU A 162 4.13 26.60 30.08
N GLY A 163 5.45 26.78 29.95
CA GLY A 163 6.38 26.78 31.08
C GLY A 163 6.33 28.06 31.93
N ASP A 164 5.81 29.17 31.41
CA ASP A 164 5.65 30.44 32.13
C ASP A 164 4.27 30.51 32.80
N LEU A 165 4.15 29.83 33.94
CA LEU A 165 2.89 29.71 34.67
C LEU A 165 2.34 31.04 35.16
N GLN A 166 3.19 32.01 35.48
CA GLN A 166 2.75 33.33 35.95
C GLN A 166 2.07 34.10 34.82
N LYS A 167 2.68 34.10 33.62
CA LYS A 167 2.10 34.74 32.43
C LYS A 167 0.83 34.02 31.95
N LEU A 168 0.84 32.68 32.02
CA LEU A 168 -0.32 31.86 31.70
C LEU A 168 -1.51 32.16 32.64
N GLU A 169 -1.27 32.20 33.95
CA GLU A 169 -2.30 32.52 34.95
C GLU A 169 -2.90 33.91 34.72
N ALA A 170 -2.06 34.91 34.48
CA ALA A 170 -2.50 36.27 34.21
C ALA A 170 -3.38 36.34 32.94
N ALA A 171 -2.98 35.68 31.85
CA ALA A 171 -3.75 35.65 30.61
C ALA A 171 -5.08 34.90 30.76
N LEU A 172 -5.09 33.80 31.52
CA LEU A 172 -6.29 33.00 31.75
C LEU A 172 -7.34 33.74 32.60
N LYS A 173 -6.92 34.42 33.69
CA LYS A 173 -7.80 35.24 34.53
C LYS A 173 -8.37 36.47 33.81
N ASP A 174 -7.62 37.03 32.87
CA ASP A 174 -8.03 38.18 32.05
C ASP A 174 -9.16 37.83 31.08
N VAL A 175 -9.27 36.56 30.69
CA VAL A 175 -10.17 36.13 29.61
C VAL A 175 -11.46 35.50 30.13
N VAL A 176 -11.34 34.63 31.13
CA VAL A 176 -12.48 33.86 31.66
C VAL A 176 -12.52 34.04 33.17
N GLY A 177 -13.70 34.23 33.74
CA GLY A 177 -13.94 34.16 35.19
C GLY A 177 -13.80 32.72 35.68
N LEU A 178 -12.57 32.19 35.63
CA LEU A 178 -12.28 30.77 35.79
C LEU A 178 -12.72 30.22 37.15
N ASP A 179 -12.82 31.06 38.17
CA ASP A 179 -13.28 30.68 39.52
C ASP A 179 -14.71 30.14 39.54
N LYS A 180 -15.52 30.42 38.51
CA LYS A 180 -16.93 30.02 38.38
C LYS A 180 -17.23 29.20 37.12
N ALA A 181 -16.20 28.73 36.41
CA ALA A 181 -16.36 27.94 35.18
C ALA A 181 -16.12 26.45 35.44
N SER A 182 -16.83 25.58 34.74
CA SER A 182 -16.42 24.18 34.56
C SER A 182 -15.36 24.15 33.45
N ILE A 183 -14.18 23.58 33.71
CA ILE A 183 -13.05 23.64 32.78
C ILE A 183 -12.70 22.23 32.29
N LEU A 184 -12.46 22.08 30.99
CA LEU A 184 -11.76 20.94 30.39
C LEU A 184 -10.45 21.42 29.79
N CYS A 185 -9.33 20.96 30.36
CA CYS A 185 -8.01 21.14 29.79
C CYS A 185 -7.72 19.99 28.81
N ILE A 186 -7.15 20.29 27.66
CA ILE A 186 -6.72 19.30 26.67
C ILE A 186 -5.23 19.49 26.43
N ALA A 187 -4.45 18.41 26.50
CA ALA A 187 -3.06 18.39 26.04
C ALA A 187 -2.88 17.19 25.10
N GLU A 188 -2.91 17.45 23.80
CA GLU A 188 -2.84 16.41 22.77
C GLU A 188 -1.44 16.34 22.13
N VAL A 189 -0.56 15.52 22.70
CA VAL A 189 0.86 15.37 22.31
C VAL A 189 1.54 16.74 22.27
N SER A 190 1.46 17.46 23.39
CA SER A 190 2.01 18.80 23.55
C SER A 190 2.95 18.88 24.74
N ILE A 191 2.49 18.53 25.94
CA ILE A 191 3.28 18.67 27.18
C ILE A 191 4.37 17.59 27.31
N THR A 192 4.32 16.51 26.51
CA THR A 192 5.38 15.49 26.39
C THR A 192 6.72 16.08 25.92
N TYR A 193 6.68 17.17 25.15
CA TYR A 193 7.88 17.87 24.67
C TYR A 193 8.47 18.85 25.70
N MET A 194 7.76 19.14 26.79
CA MET A 194 8.25 20.01 27.85
C MET A 194 9.22 19.24 28.76
N GLU A 195 10.19 19.93 29.35
CA GLU A 195 10.94 19.38 30.48
C GLU A 195 9.98 18.88 31.56
N VAL A 196 10.24 17.70 32.13
CA VAL A 196 9.28 17.02 33.02
C VAL A 196 8.85 17.90 34.19
N LYS A 197 9.78 18.66 34.77
CA LYS A 197 9.48 19.59 35.88
C LYS A 197 8.48 20.69 35.48
N LEU A 198 8.57 21.22 34.26
CA LEU A 198 7.66 22.25 33.76
C LEU A 198 6.28 21.65 33.46
N ALA A 199 6.23 20.47 32.83
CA ALA A 199 4.98 19.75 32.60
C ALA A 199 4.27 19.40 33.92
N ASP A 200 5.00 18.92 34.92
CA ASP A 200 4.45 18.61 36.25
C ASP A 200 3.96 19.85 36.99
N ALA A 201 4.68 20.97 36.85
CA ALA A 201 4.26 22.25 37.42
C ALA A 201 2.95 22.74 36.78
N LEU A 202 2.81 22.59 35.46
CA LEU A 202 1.57 22.89 34.74
C LEU A 202 0.41 21.98 35.21
N ILE A 203 0.61 20.66 35.27
CA ILE A 203 -0.41 19.71 35.75
C ILE A 203 -0.86 20.03 37.18
N ARG A 204 0.05 20.49 38.05
CA ARG A 204 -0.25 20.92 39.42
C ARG A 204 -0.93 22.29 39.50
N PHE A 205 -0.74 23.13 38.49
CA PHE A 205 -1.32 24.46 38.41
C PHE A 205 -2.78 24.41 37.95
N MET A 206 -3.10 23.66 36.90
CA MET A 206 -4.44 23.63 36.30
C MET A 206 -5.61 23.33 37.27
N PRO A 207 -5.55 22.38 38.23
CA PRO A 207 -6.68 22.10 39.12
C PRO A 207 -6.97 23.25 40.11
N LYS A 208 -6.11 24.28 40.18
CA LYS A 208 -6.31 25.46 41.02
C LYS A 208 -7.13 26.57 40.35
N LEU A 209 -7.42 26.43 39.05
CA LEU A 209 -8.13 27.44 38.27
C LEU A 209 -9.62 27.56 38.62
N SER A 210 -10.25 26.45 39.00
CA SER A 210 -11.67 26.36 39.36
C SER A 210 -11.91 25.23 40.36
N LYS A 211 -13.14 25.11 40.88
CA LYS A 211 -13.58 23.96 41.68
C LYS A 211 -13.85 22.73 40.81
N ASP A 212 -14.26 22.92 39.55
CA ASP A 212 -14.54 21.85 38.59
C ASP A 212 -13.60 21.96 37.39
N VAL A 213 -12.49 21.21 37.46
CA VAL A 213 -11.50 21.12 36.38
C VAL A 213 -11.36 19.67 36.00
N ASN A 214 -11.35 19.44 34.69
CA ASN A 214 -11.13 18.15 34.05
C ASN A 214 -9.88 18.28 33.16
N PHE A 215 -9.14 17.20 32.98
CA PHE A 215 -7.97 17.15 32.10
C PHE A 215 -8.08 15.94 31.18
N CYS A 216 -7.81 16.18 29.90
CA CYS A 216 -7.69 15.19 28.85
C CYS A 216 -6.26 15.24 28.31
N LEU A 217 -5.45 14.24 28.64
CA LEU A 217 -4.07 14.10 28.17
C LEU A 217 -4.01 12.97 27.14
N LEU A 218 -3.49 13.23 25.94
CA LEU A 218 -3.22 12.20 24.94
C LEU A 218 -1.74 12.21 24.56
N GLU A 219 -0.98 11.20 24.97
CA GLU A 219 0.48 11.11 24.76
C GLU A 219 0.98 9.67 24.57
N GLN A 220 2.29 9.51 24.38
CA GLN A 220 2.95 8.21 24.23
C GLN A 220 3.36 7.62 25.60
N TYR A 221 3.42 6.28 25.68
CA TYR A 221 4.01 5.55 26.82
C TYR A 221 4.72 4.27 26.39
N PHE A 222 5.38 3.58 27.33
CA PHE A 222 6.09 2.33 27.09
C PHE A 222 5.31 1.15 27.70
N PRO A 223 4.34 0.55 26.99
CA PRO A 223 3.59 -0.59 27.52
C PRO A 223 4.51 -1.75 27.91
N GLU A 224 5.56 -1.98 27.12
CA GLU A 224 6.50 -3.09 27.25
C GLU A 224 7.96 -2.61 27.39
N GLY A 225 8.14 -1.42 27.97
CA GLY A 225 9.46 -0.79 28.13
C GLY A 225 10.02 -0.16 26.85
N PRO A 226 11.11 0.63 26.99
CA PRO A 226 11.71 1.37 25.87
C PRO A 226 12.43 0.47 24.85
N ASP A 227 12.81 -0.75 25.25
CA ASP A 227 13.52 -1.72 24.40
C ASP A 227 12.57 -2.53 23.51
N HIS A 228 11.25 -2.41 23.71
CA HIS A 228 10.27 -3.01 22.82
C HIS A 228 10.49 -2.47 21.38
N PRO A 229 10.53 -3.32 20.33
CA PRO A 229 10.93 -2.90 18.98
C PRO A 229 10.18 -1.70 18.40
N PHE A 230 8.87 -1.59 18.66
CA PHE A 230 8.08 -0.43 18.26
C PHE A 230 8.51 0.83 19.03
N ALA A 231 8.64 0.73 20.36
CA ALA A 231 9.04 1.85 21.22
C ALA A 231 10.44 2.36 20.87
N ALA A 232 11.40 1.46 20.70
CA ALA A 232 12.76 1.82 20.30
C ALA A 232 12.79 2.52 18.93
N THR A 233 11.96 2.09 17.98
CA THR A 233 11.86 2.71 16.65
C THR A 233 11.21 4.10 16.71
N MET A 234 10.12 4.24 17.48
CA MET A 234 9.48 5.52 17.77
C MET A 234 10.47 6.52 18.40
N MET A 235 11.21 6.09 19.43
CA MET A 235 12.17 6.95 20.11
C MET A 235 13.32 7.38 19.20
N LYS A 236 13.83 6.48 18.34
CA LYS A 236 14.85 6.83 17.34
C LYS A 236 14.38 7.93 16.39
N ASP A 237 13.11 7.91 15.99
CA ASP A 237 12.54 8.96 15.12
C ASP A 237 12.47 10.32 15.83
N PHE A 238 11.94 10.37 17.06
CA PHE A 238 11.90 11.61 17.85
C PHE A 238 13.30 12.18 18.16
N ILE A 239 14.28 11.32 18.44
CA ILE A 239 15.69 11.73 18.61
C ILE A 239 16.24 12.32 17.31
N LYS A 240 15.97 11.68 16.17
CA LYS A 240 16.39 12.17 14.85
C LYS A 240 15.76 13.53 14.50
N LEU A 241 14.50 13.74 14.89
CA LEU A 241 13.78 15.01 14.73
C LEU A 241 14.19 16.07 15.76
N GLN A 242 15.08 15.75 16.71
CA GLN A 242 15.50 16.65 17.79
C GLN A 242 14.31 17.17 18.62
N CYS A 243 13.26 16.36 18.74
CA CYS A 243 12.05 16.65 19.51
C CYS A 243 11.84 15.54 20.55
N PRO A 244 12.73 15.41 21.56
CA PRO A 244 12.67 14.30 22.51
C PRO A 244 11.37 14.32 23.33
N LEU A 245 10.85 13.13 23.61
CA LEU A 245 9.75 12.93 24.54
C LEU A 245 10.32 12.83 25.95
N HIS A 246 10.01 13.78 26.83
CA HIS A 246 10.64 13.86 28.15
C HIS A 246 9.88 13.05 29.21
N SER A 247 8.56 13.26 29.30
CA SER A 247 7.73 12.68 30.37
C SER A 247 7.69 11.15 30.34
N ILE A 248 7.86 10.55 29.15
CA ILE A 248 7.78 9.10 28.93
C ILE A 248 8.86 8.32 29.70
N HIS A 249 10.01 8.92 29.99
CA HIS A 249 11.09 8.26 30.73
C HIS A 249 10.86 8.25 32.25
N GLN A 250 10.20 9.28 32.79
CA GLN A 250 9.91 9.39 34.22
C GLN A 250 8.59 8.69 34.59
N TYR A 251 7.63 8.68 33.67
CA TYR A 251 6.31 8.07 33.84
C TYR A 251 6.02 7.08 32.71
N PRO A 252 6.77 5.95 32.63
CA PRO A 252 6.70 5.02 31.49
C PRO A 252 5.41 4.21 31.41
N SER A 253 4.67 4.04 32.50
CA SER A 253 3.44 3.24 32.55
C SER A 253 2.17 4.07 32.79
N LEU A 254 1.01 3.54 32.39
CA LEU A 254 -0.30 4.16 32.63
C LEU A 254 -0.56 4.41 34.12
N THR A 255 -0.23 3.46 34.99
CA THR A 255 -0.38 3.63 36.45
C THR A 255 0.46 4.78 36.99
N GLN A 256 1.68 4.96 36.47
CA GLN A 256 2.54 6.09 36.86
C GLN A 256 2.00 7.43 36.34
N GLN A 257 1.42 7.47 35.14
CA GLN A 257 0.73 8.66 34.64
C GLN A 257 -0.49 9.01 35.49
N GLU A 258 -1.30 8.02 35.90
CA GLU A 258 -2.40 8.27 36.84
C GLU A 258 -1.90 8.79 38.19
N GLN A 259 -0.83 8.21 38.73
CA GLN A 259 -0.25 8.64 40.00
C GLN A 259 0.33 10.06 39.90
N ARG A 260 0.98 10.41 38.78
CA ARG A 260 1.48 11.76 38.48
C ARG A 260 0.39 12.83 38.64
N PHE A 261 -0.82 12.55 38.16
CA PHE A 261 -1.96 13.45 38.31
C PHE A 261 -2.46 13.48 39.77
N ARG A 262 -2.63 12.33 40.42
CA ARG A 262 -3.07 12.28 41.83
C ARG A 262 -2.11 13.05 42.76
N ASP A 263 -0.81 12.87 42.59
CA ASP A 263 0.24 13.58 43.34
C ASP A 263 0.26 15.09 43.05
N SER A 264 -0.31 15.51 41.93
CA SER A 264 -0.43 16.91 41.51
C SER A 264 -1.74 17.57 41.97
N GLY A 265 -2.53 16.91 42.81
CA GLY A 265 -3.74 17.46 43.42
C GLY A 265 -5.05 17.15 42.68
N TRP A 266 -5.03 16.22 41.73
CA TRP A 266 -6.23 15.73 41.06
C TRP A 266 -6.90 14.65 41.92
N ALA A 267 -8.22 14.75 42.12
CA ALA A 267 -8.96 13.79 42.96
C ALA A 267 -9.03 12.41 42.31
N ASN A 268 -9.21 12.39 40.98
CA ASN A 268 -9.32 11.17 40.19
C ASN A 268 -8.49 11.29 38.92
N ALA A 269 -7.88 10.18 38.51
CA ALA A 269 -7.17 10.04 37.25
C ALA A 269 -7.31 8.61 36.76
N LYS A 270 -7.64 8.44 35.48
CA LYS A 270 -7.75 7.15 34.79
C LYS A 270 -7.11 7.24 33.42
N ALA A 271 -6.17 6.35 33.15
CA ALA A 271 -5.53 6.22 31.84
C ALA A 271 -5.97 4.93 31.15
N THR A 272 -6.20 5.03 29.84
CA THR A 272 -6.60 3.93 28.96
C THR A 272 -5.80 4.06 27.67
N ASN A 273 -5.24 2.96 27.15
CA ASN A 273 -4.51 3.03 25.89
C ASN A 273 -5.48 3.17 24.70
N LEU A 274 -5.02 3.66 23.54
CA LEU A 274 -5.94 3.88 22.41
C LEU A 274 -6.45 2.58 21.78
N TRP A 275 -5.78 1.44 21.99
CA TRP A 275 -6.28 0.14 21.53
C TRP A 275 -7.45 -0.36 22.38
N GLU A 276 -7.40 -0.17 23.70
CA GLU A 276 -8.57 -0.36 24.59
C GLU A 276 -9.68 0.62 24.25
N PHE A 277 -9.36 1.90 24.02
CA PHE A 277 -10.34 2.88 23.58
C PHE A 277 -10.99 2.46 22.26
N TRP A 278 -10.20 1.92 21.32
CA TRP A 278 -10.73 1.32 20.11
C TRP A 278 -11.70 0.23 20.50
N ASN A 279 -11.32 -0.81 21.25
CA ASN A 279 -12.17 -1.97 21.55
C ASN A 279 -13.38 -1.72 22.47
N ASP A 280 -13.43 -0.61 23.20
CA ASP A 280 -14.54 -0.31 24.10
C ASP A 280 -15.80 0.20 23.35
N PRO A 281 -16.94 -0.53 23.39
CA PRO A 281 -18.18 -0.10 22.75
C PRO A 281 -18.80 1.16 23.37
N ALA A 282 -18.44 1.50 24.61
CA ALA A 282 -18.84 2.78 25.22
C ALA A 282 -18.07 3.97 24.63
N CYS A 283 -16.91 3.73 24.01
CA CYS A 283 -16.07 4.74 23.39
C CYS A 283 -16.30 4.85 21.87
N LEU A 284 -16.41 3.71 21.17
CA LEU A 284 -16.67 3.65 19.72
C LEU A 284 -17.73 2.60 19.40
N SER A 285 -18.74 2.98 18.63
CA SER A 285 -19.74 2.04 18.13
C SER A 285 -19.17 1.12 17.04
N ASP A 286 -19.90 0.04 16.74
CA ASP A 286 -19.61 -0.84 15.60
C ASP A 286 -19.67 -0.09 14.26
N ASP A 287 -20.63 0.83 14.13
CA ASP A 287 -20.81 1.66 12.93
C ASP A 287 -19.64 2.63 12.73
N ASP A 288 -19.12 3.22 13.80
CA ASP A 288 -17.94 4.08 13.73
C ASP A 288 -16.76 3.34 13.10
N ARG A 289 -16.51 2.10 13.53
CA ARG A 289 -15.39 1.28 13.03
C ARG A 289 -15.61 0.85 11.59
N GLN A 290 -16.80 0.33 11.28
CA GLN A 290 -17.13 -0.17 9.94
C GLN A 290 -17.12 0.95 8.90
N SER A 291 -17.53 2.17 9.27
CA SER A 291 -17.52 3.30 8.35
C SER A 291 -16.13 3.55 7.74
N LEU A 292 -15.05 3.21 8.45
CA LEU A 292 -13.67 3.37 7.96
C LEU A 292 -13.32 2.43 6.81
N ASP A 293 -13.93 1.25 6.76
CA ASP A 293 -13.70 0.25 5.71
C ASP A 293 -14.32 0.68 4.37
N ALA A 294 -15.35 1.53 4.39
CA ALA A 294 -15.95 2.12 3.19
C ALA A 294 -15.05 3.19 2.54
N VAL A 295 -14.10 3.77 3.28
CA VAL A 295 -13.24 4.87 2.81
C VAL A 295 -11.95 4.34 2.18
N GLU A 296 -11.24 3.44 2.88
CA GLU A 296 -9.98 2.87 2.41
C GLU A 296 -9.85 1.41 2.82
N ALA A 297 -9.42 0.56 1.88
CA ALA A 297 -9.10 -0.83 2.14
C ALA A 297 -7.90 -0.95 3.10
N PHE A 298 -7.98 -1.85 4.08
CA PHE A 298 -7.05 -1.91 5.20
C PHE A 298 -6.78 -3.35 5.68
N ASP A 299 -5.51 -3.65 5.93
CA ASP A 299 -5.07 -4.95 6.49
C ASP A 299 -3.79 -4.85 7.36
N GLU A 300 -3.47 -3.65 7.83
CA GLU A 300 -2.31 -3.37 8.69
C GLU A 300 -2.71 -3.36 10.19
N TRP A 301 -3.54 -4.32 10.61
CA TRP A 301 -4.11 -4.36 11.96
C TRP A 301 -3.09 -4.52 13.07
N GLU A 302 -2.05 -5.36 12.88
CA GLU A 302 -0.98 -5.52 13.86
C GLU A 302 -0.24 -4.19 14.10
N GLU A 303 0.01 -3.42 13.03
CA GLU A 303 0.66 -2.11 13.10
C GLU A 303 -0.22 -1.06 13.80
N PHE A 304 -1.52 -1.10 13.53
CA PHE A 304 -2.47 -0.17 14.11
C PHE A 304 -2.64 -0.43 15.61
N ALA A 305 -2.76 -1.69 16.03
CA ALA A 305 -2.81 -2.05 17.43
C ALA A 305 -1.49 -1.72 18.15
N LEU A 306 -0.33 -1.93 17.51
CA LEU A 306 0.95 -1.49 18.06
C LEU A 306 0.98 0.03 18.29
N PHE A 307 0.60 0.83 17.29
CA PHE A 307 0.49 2.29 17.43
C PHE A 307 -0.46 2.68 18.57
N ALA A 308 -1.68 2.12 18.55
CA ALA A 308 -2.73 2.47 19.49
C ALA A 308 -2.39 2.03 20.92
N SER A 309 -1.63 0.94 21.09
CA SER A 309 -1.14 0.47 22.39
C SER A 309 0.03 1.30 22.93
N HIS A 310 0.73 2.07 22.11
CA HIS A 310 1.82 2.96 22.56
C HIS A 310 1.37 4.41 22.76
N HIS A 311 0.07 4.69 22.59
CA HIS A 311 -0.55 5.97 22.88
C HIS A 311 -1.67 5.76 23.90
N PHE A 312 -1.89 6.73 24.76
CA PHE A 312 -2.93 6.65 25.77
C PHE A 312 -3.74 7.94 25.86
N LEU A 313 -4.97 7.80 26.36
CA LEU A 313 -5.83 8.88 26.78
C LEU A 313 -5.96 8.80 28.31
N LEU A 314 -5.63 9.88 29.00
CA LEU A 314 -5.85 10.03 30.44
C LEU A 314 -6.92 11.08 30.68
N PHE A 315 -7.92 10.71 31.47
CA PHE A 315 -8.94 11.62 31.98
C PHE A 315 -8.75 11.80 33.49
N SER A 316 -8.68 13.05 33.95
CA SER A 316 -8.64 13.38 35.37
C SER A 316 -9.65 14.47 35.73
N THR A 317 -10.10 14.49 36.99
CA THR A 317 -11.05 15.50 37.48
C THR A 317 -10.76 15.89 38.93
N THR A 318 -11.06 17.14 39.28
CA THR A 318 -11.04 17.65 40.67
C THR A 318 -12.25 17.18 41.48
N ARG A 319 -13.32 16.72 40.81
CA ARG A 319 -14.50 16.20 41.47
C ARG A 319 -14.19 14.90 42.20
N ARG A 320 -14.61 14.82 43.47
CA ARG A 320 -14.53 13.59 44.26
C ARG A 320 -15.71 12.70 43.88
N THR A 321 -15.47 11.67 43.08
CA THR A 321 -16.38 10.55 42.95
C THR A 321 -16.29 9.67 44.21
N GLU A 322 -17.43 9.15 44.67
CA GLU A 322 -17.43 8.07 45.65
C GLU A 322 -16.68 6.88 45.06
N THR A 323 -15.59 6.49 45.71
CA THR A 323 -14.77 5.33 45.33
C THR A 323 -15.63 4.09 45.28
N LYS A 324 -15.93 3.58 44.07
CA LYS A 324 -16.13 2.14 43.92
C LYS A 324 -14.80 1.48 44.26
N SER A 325 -14.80 0.69 45.33
CA SER A 325 -13.67 -0.12 45.76
C SER A 325 -13.07 -0.84 44.56
N ILE A 326 -11.85 -0.48 44.19
CA ILE A 326 -11.05 -1.24 43.24
C ILE A 326 -10.84 -2.61 43.90
N PRO A 327 -11.24 -3.74 43.29
CA PRO A 327 -10.89 -5.04 43.83
C PRO A 327 -9.37 -5.11 43.98
N PRO A 328 -8.84 -5.72 45.06
CA PRO A 328 -7.40 -5.84 45.23
C PRO A 328 -6.80 -6.44 43.95
N ARG A 329 -5.72 -5.81 43.45
CA ARG A 329 -4.88 -6.36 42.39
C ARG A 329 -4.59 -7.81 42.74
N GLU A 330 -4.98 -8.73 41.86
CA GLU A 330 -4.66 -10.14 42.04
C GLU A 330 -3.15 -10.27 42.29
N ALA A 331 -2.84 -10.90 43.41
CA ALA A 331 -1.49 -11.16 43.87
C ALA A 331 -0.77 -12.05 42.85
N GLY A 332 0.56 -11.90 42.84
CA GLY A 332 1.50 -12.50 41.89
C GLY A 332 1.06 -13.83 41.26
N GLU A 333 1.06 -13.83 39.94
CA GLU A 333 0.79 -14.98 39.08
C GLU A 333 1.71 -16.14 39.50
N SER A 334 1.11 -17.21 40.05
CA SER A 334 1.83 -18.44 40.34
C SER A 334 2.17 -19.12 39.02
N GLN A 335 3.39 -18.86 38.54
CA GLN A 335 3.96 -19.49 37.36
C GLN A 335 3.99 -21.02 37.55
N THR A 336 3.12 -21.73 36.84
CA THR A 336 3.35 -23.15 36.54
C THR A 336 4.57 -23.22 35.65
N LYS A 337 5.76 -23.44 36.24
CA LYS A 337 7.04 -23.50 35.51
C LYS A 337 6.94 -24.56 34.40
N PRO A 338 6.85 -24.18 33.11
CA PRO A 338 7.03 -25.17 32.05
C PRO A 338 8.50 -25.65 32.08
N LYS A 339 8.76 -26.82 31.47
CA LYS A 339 10.14 -27.28 31.24
C LYS A 339 10.94 -26.13 30.60
N PRO A 340 12.15 -25.79 31.07
CA PRO A 340 12.85 -24.59 30.63
C PRO A 340 13.10 -24.67 29.12
N LEU A 341 12.65 -23.64 28.41
CA LEU A 341 12.85 -23.47 26.96
C LEU A 341 13.89 -22.37 26.75
N ALA A 342 14.62 -22.41 25.65
CA ALA A 342 15.56 -21.37 25.25
C ALA A 342 15.19 -20.86 23.86
N LEU A 343 15.28 -19.55 23.65
CA LEU A 343 15.11 -18.92 22.35
C LEU A 343 16.49 -18.49 21.85
N THR A 344 17.09 -19.39 21.08
CA THR A 344 18.45 -19.23 20.57
C THR A 344 18.41 -18.55 19.20
N ARG A 345 19.16 -17.46 19.04
CA ARG A 345 19.26 -16.74 17.77
C ARG A 345 20.46 -17.19 16.95
N LEU A 346 20.37 -17.06 15.64
CA LEU A 346 21.52 -17.06 14.75
C LEU A 346 21.46 -15.81 13.87
N CYS A 347 22.54 -15.03 13.87
CA CYS A 347 22.74 -13.96 12.92
C CYS A 347 23.59 -14.49 11.78
N SER A 348 23.04 -14.62 10.58
CA SER A 348 23.87 -14.90 9.42
C SER A 348 24.58 -13.60 9.02
N PRO A 349 25.93 -13.57 8.85
CA PRO A 349 26.68 -12.37 8.45
C PRO A 349 26.21 -11.74 7.12
N LYS A 350 25.36 -12.44 6.36
CA LYS A 350 24.89 -12.07 5.02
C LYS A 350 23.36 -12.19 4.86
N GLN A 351 22.57 -12.02 5.93
CA GLN A 351 21.11 -12.06 5.83
C GLN A 351 20.59 -10.85 5.00
N THR A 352 20.53 -11.01 3.68
CA THR A 352 20.18 -9.94 2.73
C THR A 352 18.66 -9.79 2.56
N SER A 353 17.92 -10.90 2.68
CA SER A 353 16.48 -10.93 2.52
C SER A 353 15.76 -10.59 3.81
N LYS A 354 14.78 -9.69 3.71
CA LYS A 354 13.88 -9.30 4.81
C LYS A 354 12.46 -9.44 4.31
N ARG A 355 11.65 -10.24 5.00
CA ARG A 355 10.24 -10.45 4.64
C ARG A 355 9.35 -10.70 5.85
N ARG A 356 8.07 -10.43 5.66
CA ARG A 356 6.98 -10.68 6.62
C ARG A 356 5.71 -11.13 5.89
N PHE A 357 4.83 -11.86 6.56
CA PHE A 357 3.60 -12.44 6.02
C PHE A 357 3.84 -13.44 4.86
N GLY A 358 4.98 -14.14 4.91
CA GLY A 358 5.28 -15.27 4.03
C GLY A 358 4.71 -16.58 4.60
N ALA A 359 4.66 -17.61 3.76
CA ALA A 359 4.22 -18.95 4.17
C ALA A 359 5.36 -19.96 4.05
N VAL A 360 5.41 -20.90 5.00
CA VAL A 360 6.46 -21.93 5.02
C VAL A 360 6.16 -22.98 3.96
N VAL A 361 7.15 -23.24 3.12
CA VAL A 361 7.14 -24.35 2.16
C VAL A 361 7.84 -25.54 2.82
N PRO A 362 7.14 -26.68 3.01
CA PRO A 362 7.79 -27.88 3.52
C PRO A 362 8.87 -28.31 2.51
N THR A 363 10.01 -28.86 2.95
CA THR A 363 11.01 -29.45 2.03
C THR A 363 11.58 -30.71 2.63
N THR A 364 12.86 -30.75 3.00
CA THR A 364 13.50 -31.91 3.64
C THR A 364 13.59 -31.72 5.16
N ALA A 365 14.05 -32.75 5.89
CA ALA A 365 14.29 -32.65 7.33
C ALA A 365 15.35 -31.58 7.72
N HIS A 366 16.14 -31.11 6.77
CA HIS A 366 17.26 -30.18 7.01
C HIS A 366 17.17 -28.87 6.23
N THR A 367 16.07 -28.66 5.50
CA THR A 367 15.82 -27.45 4.72
C THR A 367 14.36 -27.00 4.86
N PHE A 368 14.08 -25.72 4.64
CA PHE A 368 12.72 -25.22 4.44
C PHE A 368 12.72 -23.95 3.58
N GLY A 369 11.60 -23.70 2.91
CA GLY A 369 11.37 -22.46 2.16
C GLY A 369 10.44 -21.51 2.90
N LEU A 370 10.60 -20.20 2.69
CA LEU A 370 9.66 -19.17 3.10
C LEU A 370 9.25 -18.37 1.87
N HIS A 371 8.05 -18.66 1.34
CA HIS A 371 7.56 -18.13 0.08
C HIS A 371 6.71 -16.89 0.25
N GLY A 372 6.80 -15.98 -0.73
CA GLY A 372 6.03 -14.74 -0.78
C GLY A 372 6.19 -13.82 0.43
N GLY A 373 5.14 -13.09 0.77
CA GLY A 373 5.18 -12.05 1.80
C GLY A 373 5.60 -10.68 1.26
N LEU A 374 5.77 -9.73 2.17
CA LEU A 374 6.14 -8.35 1.91
C LEU A 374 7.61 -8.14 2.27
N GLY A 375 8.42 -7.78 1.27
CA GLY A 375 9.80 -7.37 1.45
C GLY A 375 9.94 -5.87 1.73
N LYS A 376 11.17 -5.32 1.58
CA LYS A 376 11.47 -3.90 1.85
C LYS A 376 10.65 -2.91 1.01
N HIS A 377 10.34 -3.27 -0.24
CA HIS A 377 9.73 -2.35 -1.20
C HIS A 377 8.39 -2.84 -1.75
N THR A 378 8.21 -4.15 -1.87
CA THR A 378 7.03 -4.74 -2.51
C THR A 378 6.83 -6.17 -2.04
N ARG A 379 5.69 -6.75 -2.40
CA ARG A 379 5.42 -8.18 -2.23
C ARG A 379 6.35 -8.99 -3.12
N LEU A 380 6.68 -10.18 -2.65
CA LEU A 380 7.64 -11.05 -3.27
C LEU A 380 6.92 -12.26 -3.89
N SER A 381 7.42 -12.74 -5.02
CA SER A 381 7.16 -14.08 -5.56
C SER A 381 8.32 -15.04 -5.27
N SER A 382 9.43 -14.53 -4.73
CA SER A 382 10.62 -15.32 -4.40
C SER A 382 10.42 -16.14 -3.12
N THR A 383 11.23 -17.18 -2.97
CA THR A 383 11.31 -18.03 -1.78
C THR A 383 12.67 -17.86 -1.11
N ASP A 384 12.69 -17.63 0.21
CA ASP A 384 13.92 -17.69 0.99
C ASP A 384 14.12 -19.13 1.47
N GLU A 385 15.28 -19.73 1.20
CA GLU A 385 15.60 -21.07 1.68
C GLU A 385 16.50 -21.02 2.91
N TYR A 386 16.28 -21.93 3.84
CA TYR A 386 17.04 -22.00 5.09
C TYR A 386 17.48 -23.45 5.38
N ALA A 387 18.69 -23.62 5.90
CA ALA A 387 19.28 -24.95 6.18
C ALA A 387 20.20 -24.97 7.43
N ILE A 388 20.44 -26.17 7.98
CA ILE A 388 21.36 -26.43 9.10
C ILE A 388 22.83 -26.52 8.65
N SER A 389 23.10 -26.82 7.37
CA SER A 389 24.46 -26.91 6.81
C SER A 389 24.45 -26.56 5.32
N LYS A 390 25.61 -26.20 4.74
CA LYS A 390 25.77 -25.93 3.29
C LYS A 390 25.61 -27.23 2.48
N THR A 391 24.40 -27.76 2.40
CA THR A 391 24.08 -28.84 1.46
C THR A 391 23.68 -28.21 0.14
N ASN A 392 24.33 -28.63 -0.95
CA ASN A 392 23.90 -28.38 -2.32
C ASN A 392 22.54 -29.07 -2.52
N THR A 393 21.44 -28.41 -2.16
CA THR A 393 20.10 -28.89 -2.49
C THR A 393 19.86 -28.75 -3.99
N ALA A 394 19.24 -29.77 -4.58
CA ALA A 394 18.89 -29.78 -5.99
C ALA A 394 17.89 -28.63 -6.30
N PRO A 395 18.08 -27.87 -7.39
CA PRO A 395 17.13 -26.85 -7.80
C PRO A 395 15.86 -27.53 -8.32
N GLY A 396 14.76 -27.48 -7.56
CA GLY A 396 13.49 -28.08 -7.99
C GLY A 396 12.29 -28.05 -7.04
N GLU A 397 12.44 -27.81 -5.73
CA GLU A 397 11.30 -27.96 -4.79
C GLU A 397 10.48 -26.67 -4.52
N MET A 398 11.00 -25.50 -4.89
CA MET A 398 10.39 -24.20 -4.54
C MET A 398 9.26 -23.81 -5.48
N PRO A 399 8.27 -23.01 -5.03
CA PRO A 399 7.23 -22.47 -5.89
C PRO A 399 7.82 -21.77 -7.12
N PRO A 400 7.26 -21.98 -8.32
CA PRO A 400 7.76 -21.40 -9.55
C PRO A 400 7.54 -19.87 -9.58
N LEU A 401 8.34 -19.18 -10.41
CA LEU A 401 8.32 -17.71 -10.50
C LEU A 401 7.01 -17.13 -11.07
N ASP A 402 6.20 -17.96 -11.72
CA ASP A 402 4.87 -17.62 -12.23
C ASP A 402 3.79 -17.58 -11.13
N VAL A 403 4.11 -18.03 -9.90
CA VAL A 403 3.30 -17.75 -8.72
C VAL A 403 3.39 -16.25 -8.43
N GLU A 404 2.29 -15.54 -8.67
CA GLU A 404 2.24 -14.09 -8.48
C GLU A 404 2.64 -13.65 -7.07
N ALA A 405 3.32 -12.51 -6.99
CA ALA A 405 3.78 -11.94 -5.73
C ALA A 405 2.62 -11.62 -4.76
N ARG A 406 2.63 -12.26 -3.59
CA ARG A 406 1.49 -12.28 -2.66
C ARG A 406 1.92 -12.30 -1.21
N MET A 407 1.01 -11.97 -0.29
CA MET A 407 1.18 -12.11 1.15
C MET A 407 -0.10 -12.62 1.81
N CYS A 408 -0.02 -13.08 3.05
CA CYS A 408 -1.19 -13.58 3.81
C CYS A 408 -1.94 -14.74 3.13
N HIS A 409 -1.19 -15.60 2.41
CA HIS A 409 -1.63 -16.88 1.86
C HIS A 409 -1.25 -18.00 2.82
N THR A 410 -1.79 -19.20 2.61
CA THR A 410 -1.36 -20.41 3.33
C THR A 410 -0.63 -21.36 2.39
N ILE A 411 0.28 -22.15 2.96
CA ILE A 411 0.89 -23.32 2.31
C ILE A 411 0.75 -24.47 3.31
N THR A 412 -0.05 -25.48 2.96
CA THR A 412 -0.45 -26.55 3.88
C THR A 412 0.09 -27.88 3.39
N GLN A 413 0.96 -28.51 4.18
CA GLN A 413 1.55 -29.82 3.92
C GLN A 413 0.55 -30.93 4.25
N PHE A 414 0.27 -31.84 3.33
CA PHE A 414 -0.73 -32.89 3.53
C PHE A 414 -0.25 -34.33 3.32
N ASP A 415 0.83 -34.56 2.58
CA ASP A 415 1.44 -35.90 2.45
C ASP A 415 2.93 -35.79 2.12
N GLY A 416 3.83 -36.28 2.98
CA GLY A 416 5.26 -36.18 2.73
C GLY A 416 5.70 -34.74 2.43
N GLN A 417 6.13 -34.44 1.21
CA GLN A 417 6.43 -33.08 0.76
C GLN A 417 5.27 -32.43 -0.01
N ASP A 418 4.19 -33.13 -0.31
CA ASP A 418 3.08 -32.57 -1.05
C ASP A 418 2.34 -31.51 -0.23
N CYS A 419 2.04 -30.39 -0.87
CA CYS A 419 1.46 -29.23 -0.21
C CYS A 419 0.58 -28.40 -1.15
N LEU A 420 -0.36 -27.67 -0.57
CA LEU A 420 -1.28 -26.79 -1.27
C LEU A 420 -1.03 -25.33 -0.87
N LEU A 421 -0.71 -24.47 -1.84
CA LEU A 421 -0.70 -23.02 -1.70
C LEU A 421 -2.10 -22.46 -2.02
N VAL A 422 -2.66 -21.66 -1.12
CA VAL A 422 -4.04 -21.16 -1.23
C VAL A 422 -4.10 -19.64 -1.09
N GLY A 423 -4.65 -18.98 -2.12
CA GLY A 423 -5.10 -17.59 -2.08
C GLY A 423 -4.00 -16.58 -1.73
N GLY A 424 -4.35 -15.63 -0.86
CA GLY A 424 -3.49 -14.51 -0.46
C GLY A 424 -3.94 -13.19 -1.09
N ARG A 425 -3.08 -12.17 -1.04
CA ARG A 425 -3.39 -10.87 -1.63
C ARG A 425 -2.18 -10.10 -2.16
N ALA A 426 -2.44 -9.26 -3.17
CA ALA A 426 -1.51 -8.22 -3.62
C ALA A 426 -1.73 -6.88 -2.87
N ALA A 427 -2.97 -6.47 -2.69
CA ALA A 427 -3.37 -5.32 -1.88
C ALA A 427 -4.58 -5.74 -1.04
N PRO A 428 -4.96 -5.03 0.04
CA PRO A 428 -6.14 -5.38 0.81
C PRO A 428 -7.42 -5.51 -0.06
N SER A 429 -7.49 -4.78 -1.18
CA SER A 429 -8.57 -4.87 -2.18
C SER A 429 -8.33 -5.81 -3.37
N LYS A 430 -7.26 -6.61 -3.32
CA LYS A 430 -6.82 -7.54 -4.37
C LYS A 430 -6.50 -8.90 -3.77
N ALA A 431 -7.53 -9.52 -3.21
CA ALA A 431 -7.50 -10.91 -2.79
C ALA A 431 -7.36 -11.84 -4.00
N MET A 432 -6.77 -13.01 -3.79
CA MET A 432 -6.45 -14.01 -4.80
C MET A 432 -7.24 -15.29 -4.55
N ALA A 433 -7.67 -15.95 -5.62
CA ALA A 433 -8.38 -17.23 -5.56
C ALA A 433 -7.55 -18.40 -6.10
N ASP A 434 -6.46 -18.12 -6.81
CA ASP A 434 -5.65 -19.17 -7.42
C ASP A 434 -4.99 -20.04 -6.35
N CYS A 435 -4.91 -21.34 -6.65
CA CYS A 435 -4.30 -22.34 -5.80
C CYS A 435 -3.26 -23.12 -6.59
N TRP A 436 -2.19 -23.53 -5.91
CA TRP A 436 -1.09 -24.28 -6.50
C TRP A 436 -0.81 -25.53 -5.68
N LEU A 437 -0.76 -26.65 -6.39
CA LEU A 437 -0.48 -27.95 -5.82
C LEU A 437 0.97 -28.30 -6.13
N ARG A 438 1.76 -28.61 -5.10
CA ARG A 438 2.99 -29.38 -5.25
C ARG A 438 2.67 -30.85 -5.05
N SER A 439 2.90 -31.65 -6.08
CA SER A 439 2.82 -33.11 -5.97
C SER A 439 3.99 -33.77 -6.68
N SER A 440 4.63 -34.74 -6.03
CA SER A 440 5.80 -35.45 -6.59
C SER A 440 6.90 -34.46 -7.04
N ALA A 441 7.20 -33.47 -6.20
CA ALA A 441 8.15 -32.38 -6.43
C ALA A 441 7.83 -31.44 -7.62
N GLN A 442 6.64 -31.52 -8.23
CA GLN A 442 6.22 -30.62 -9.31
C GLN A 442 5.09 -29.69 -8.85
N TRP A 443 5.24 -28.40 -9.16
CA TRP A 443 4.20 -27.40 -8.95
C TRP A 443 3.29 -27.28 -10.16
N ARG A 444 1.97 -27.25 -9.93
CA ARG A 444 0.96 -26.99 -10.94
C ARG A 444 -0.20 -26.20 -10.36
N ARG A 445 -0.90 -25.42 -11.20
CA ARG A 445 -2.17 -24.82 -10.81
C ARG A 445 -3.21 -25.92 -10.56
N THR A 446 -4.08 -25.70 -9.59
CA THR A 446 -5.24 -26.55 -9.28
C THR A 446 -6.50 -25.69 -9.18
N ASP A 447 -7.64 -26.29 -8.83
CA ASP A 447 -8.93 -25.60 -8.64
C ASP A 447 -8.77 -24.32 -7.81
N SER A 448 -9.30 -23.22 -8.35
CA SER A 448 -9.33 -21.94 -7.65
C SER A 448 -10.43 -21.95 -6.59
N LEU A 449 -10.22 -21.17 -5.54
CA LEU A 449 -11.22 -20.92 -4.51
C LEU A 449 -12.50 -20.32 -5.13
N PRO A 450 -13.69 -20.66 -4.61
CA PRO A 450 -14.95 -20.05 -5.06
C PRO A 450 -14.96 -18.52 -4.89
N ILE A 451 -14.26 -18.03 -3.86
CA ILE A 451 -14.14 -16.61 -3.53
C ILE A 451 -12.66 -16.28 -3.24
N PRO A 452 -12.08 -15.21 -3.82
CA PRO A 452 -10.73 -14.78 -3.49
C PRO A 452 -10.60 -14.34 -2.03
N ILE A 453 -9.65 -14.92 -1.29
CA ILE A 453 -9.50 -14.69 0.16
C ILE A 453 -8.02 -14.60 0.60
N TYR A 454 -7.80 -13.90 1.71
CA TYR A 454 -6.51 -13.85 2.42
C TYR A 454 -6.72 -13.90 3.94
N ARG A 455 -5.64 -14.17 4.70
CA ARG A 455 -5.67 -14.34 6.16
C ARG A 455 -6.71 -15.40 6.62
N HIS A 456 -6.96 -16.42 5.81
CA HIS A 456 -7.71 -17.61 6.23
C HIS A 456 -6.79 -18.54 7.02
N CYS A 457 -7.39 -19.39 7.85
CA CYS A 457 -6.68 -20.49 8.48
C CYS A 457 -6.69 -21.69 7.56
N ALA A 458 -5.67 -22.55 7.66
CA ALA A 458 -5.61 -23.80 6.91
C ALA A 458 -4.98 -24.90 7.76
N THR A 459 -5.48 -26.12 7.63
CA THR A 459 -4.90 -27.32 8.24
C THR A 459 -5.21 -28.56 7.42
N THR A 460 -4.35 -29.56 7.51
CA THR A 460 -4.60 -30.88 6.94
C THR A 460 -5.59 -31.65 7.80
N VAL A 461 -6.45 -32.45 7.17
CA VAL A 461 -7.41 -33.38 7.81
C VAL A 461 -7.45 -34.71 7.05
N ASN A 462 -7.85 -35.80 7.71
CA ASN A 462 -7.90 -37.14 7.14
C ASN A 462 -9.17 -37.91 7.59
N PHE A 463 -9.65 -38.85 6.78
CA PHE A 463 -10.85 -39.65 7.09
C PHE A 463 -10.60 -41.17 7.01
N GLY A 464 -9.36 -41.61 7.26
CA GLY A 464 -8.93 -43.01 7.13
C GLY A 464 -7.88 -43.20 6.03
N ALA A 465 -7.86 -44.37 5.39
CA ALA A 465 -6.90 -44.73 4.33
C ALA A 465 -7.15 -44.04 2.95
N ASP A 466 -8.06 -43.06 2.91
CA ASP A 466 -8.35 -42.24 1.73
C ASP A 466 -7.42 -41.01 1.68
N ASP A 467 -7.26 -40.43 0.47
CA ASP A 467 -6.42 -39.25 0.20
C ASP A 467 -6.61 -38.12 1.24
N PRO A 468 -5.52 -37.45 1.67
CA PRO A 468 -5.59 -36.37 2.65
C PRO A 468 -6.33 -35.14 2.09
N TYR A 469 -6.93 -34.37 2.98
CA TYR A 469 -7.71 -33.17 2.68
C TYR A 469 -7.07 -31.92 3.30
N VAL A 470 -7.32 -30.76 2.70
CA VAL A 470 -6.98 -29.46 3.28
C VAL A 470 -8.27 -28.73 3.66
N LEU A 471 -8.42 -28.45 4.95
CA LEU A 471 -9.52 -27.66 5.50
C LEU A 471 -9.07 -26.21 5.65
N ILE A 472 -9.87 -25.27 5.15
CA ILE A 472 -9.69 -23.83 5.40
C ILE A 472 -10.92 -23.24 6.05
N CYS A 473 -10.72 -22.24 6.90
CA CYS A 473 -11.81 -21.51 7.55
C CYS A 473 -11.54 -20.01 7.65
N GLY A 474 -12.62 -19.24 7.51
CA GLY A 474 -12.61 -17.78 7.61
C GLY A 474 -11.82 -17.09 6.49
N GLY A 475 -11.26 -15.93 6.82
CA GLY A 475 -10.53 -15.08 5.89
C GLY A 475 -11.32 -13.84 5.46
N LYS A 476 -10.65 -12.99 4.69
CA LYS A 476 -11.19 -11.70 4.23
C LYS A 476 -11.13 -11.60 2.72
N THR A 477 -12.18 -11.05 2.11
CA THR A 477 -12.28 -10.84 0.65
C THR A 477 -11.65 -9.51 0.23
N GLY A 478 -11.46 -9.32 -1.08
CA GLY A 478 -11.00 -8.06 -1.65
C GLY A 478 -12.00 -6.89 -1.51
N ASN A 479 -13.27 -7.18 -1.22
CA ASN A 479 -14.29 -6.14 -0.99
C ASN A 479 -14.44 -5.77 0.48
N GLY A 480 -13.72 -6.46 1.38
CA GLY A 480 -13.75 -6.19 2.82
C GLY A 480 -14.59 -7.18 3.62
N ASP A 481 -15.33 -8.08 2.97
CA ASP A 481 -16.16 -9.07 3.66
C ASP A 481 -15.31 -10.03 4.49
N VAL A 482 -15.74 -10.27 5.72
CA VAL A 482 -15.15 -11.26 6.62
C VAL A 482 -16.00 -12.51 6.59
N LEU A 483 -15.37 -13.66 6.38
CA LEU A 483 -16.08 -14.93 6.13
C LEU A 483 -16.18 -15.80 7.38
N SER A 484 -17.25 -16.60 7.44
CA SER A 484 -17.44 -17.72 8.38
C SER A 484 -17.43 -19.08 7.67
N THR A 485 -17.14 -19.10 6.37
CA THR A 485 -17.21 -20.30 5.52
C THR A 485 -16.08 -21.28 5.85
N TRP A 486 -16.40 -22.57 5.76
CA TRP A 486 -15.46 -23.69 5.85
C TRP A 486 -15.40 -24.39 4.48
N LEU A 487 -14.20 -24.51 3.93
CA LEU A 487 -13.99 -25.17 2.64
C LEU A 487 -13.01 -26.33 2.82
N LEU A 488 -13.30 -27.43 2.14
CA LEU A 488 -12.50 -28.64 2.15
C LEU A 488 -12.01 -28.91 0.73
N TRP A 489 -10.71 -29.10 0.57
CA TRP A 489 -10.09 -29.45 -0.71
C TRP A 489 -9.51 -30.84 -0.67
N ASN A 490 -9.62 -31.57 -1.78
CA ASN A 490 -8.78 -32.73 -2.05
C ASN A 490 -8.48 -32.89 -3.54
N VAL A 491 -7.42 -33.64 -3.84
CA VAL A 491 -6.91 -33.82 -5.21
C VAL A 491 -7.98 -34.31 -6.20
N SER A 492 -8.90 -35.18 -5.77
CA SER A 492 -9.90 -35.79 -6.66
C SER A 492 -11.21 -35.02 -6.78
N LYS A 493 -11.60 -34.20 -5.80
CA LYS A 493 -12.90 -33.47 -5.81
C LYS A 493 -12.77 -31.95 -5.89
N GLY A 494 -11.57 -31.39 -5.76
CA GLY A 494 -11.36 -29.95 -5.68
C GLY A 494 -11.98 -29.36 -4.41
N TRP A 495 -12.40 -28.09 -4.46
CA TRP A 495 -13.01 -27.38 -3.33
C TRP A 495 -14.48 -27.74 -3.12
N GLN A 496 -14.84 -28.02 -1.87
CA GLN A 496 -16.20 -28.31 -1.43
C GLN A 496 -16.53 -27.46 -0.20
N GLU A 497 -17.72 -26.88 -0.15
CA GLU A 497 -18.20 -26.21 1.05
C GLU A 497 -18.63 -27.24 2.10
N VAL A 498 -18.20 -27.04 3.34
CA VAL A 498 -18.54 -27.91 4.47
C VAL A 498 -19.67 -27.26 5.27
N ASN A 499 -20.80 -27.94 5.35
CA ASN A 499 -21.94 -27.46 6.13
C ASN A 499 -21.63 -27.53 7.63
N ILE A 500 -22.07 -26.52 8.37
CA ILE A 500 -22.03 -26.49 9.84
C ILE A 500 -23.29 -27.18 10.35
N ALA A 501 -23.15 -28.19 11.19
CA ALA A 501 -24.28 -29.01 11.66
C ALA A 501 -25.03 -28.39 12.86
N ASN A 502 -24.33 -27.61 13.69
CA ASN A 502 -24.85 -27.06 14.92
C ASN A 502 -24.64 -25.53 14.97
N GLN A 503 -23.86 -25.03 15.94
CA GLN A 503 -23.58 -23.61 16.13
C GLN A 503 -22.41 -23.15 15.26
N SER A 504 -22.36 -21.86 14.93
CA SER A 504 -21.28 -21.28 14.12
C SER A 504 -20.51 -20.22 14.89
N PRO A 505 -19.17 -20.22 14.82
CA PRO A 505 -18.37 -19.10 15.28
C PRO A 505 -18.68 -17.84 14.45
N PRO A 506 -18.53 -16.64 15.03
CA PRO A 506 -18.55 -15.41 14.27
C PRO A 506 -17.55 -15.42 13.11
N ALA A 507 -17.91 -14.76 12.01
CA ALA A 507 -17.04 -14.55 10.87
C ALA A 507 -15.75 -13.84 11.28
N ARG A 508 -14.59 -14.36 10.83
CA ARG A 508 -13.27 -13.92 11.28
C ARG A 508 -12.19 -14.08 10.22
N PHE A 509 -11.14 -13.30 10.35
CA PHE A 509 -9.90 -13.45 9.59
C PHE A 509 -8.67 -13.26 10.48
N GLY A 510 -7.54 -13.84 10.08
CA GLY A 510 -6.29 -13.83 10.85
C GLY A 510 -6.39 -14.60 12.17
N ALA A 511 -7.31 -15.57 12.23
CA ALA A 511 -7.49 -16.47 13.37
C ALA A 511 -6.38 -17.53 13.43
N SER A 512 -6.46 -18.39 14.43
CA SER A 512 -5.55 -19.52 14.65
C SER A 512 -6.35 -20.83 14.66
N THR A 513 -5.83 -21.85 13.99
CA THR A 513 -6.38 -23.21 14.02
C THR A 513 -5.27 -24.22 14.29
N ALA A 514 -5.58 -25.29 15.00
CA ALA A 514 -4.69 -26.43 15.17
C ALA A 514 -5.49 -27.73 15.02
N ASN A 515 -4.98 -28.66 14.22
CA ASN A 515 -5.48 -30.03 14.14
C ASN A 515 -4.92 -30.86 15.29
N ILE A 516 -5.77 -31.71 15.89
CA ILE A 516 -5.41 -32.58 17.01
C ILE A 516 -5.17 -34.03 16.58
N ASP A 517 -6.09 -34.62 15.82
CA ASP A 517 -6.09 -36.07 15.52
C ASP A 517 -6.36 -36.42 14.05
N GLY A 518 -6.43 -35.42 13.17
CA GLY A 518 -6.78 -35.58 11.76
C GLY A 518 -8.24 -35.28 11.46
N GLN A 519 -9.15 -35.35 12.42
CA GLN A 519 -10.60 -35.12 12.23
C GLN A 519 -11.16 -34.04 13.16
N SER A 520 -10.45 -33.70 14.22
CA SER A 520 -10.82 -32.68 15.18
C SER A 520 -9.70 -31.66 15.41
N GLY A 521 -10.08 -30.52 15.97
CA GLY A 521 -9.14 -29.45 16.29
C GLY A 521 -9.75 -28.28 17.03
N VAL A 522 -9.01 -27.18 17.08
CA VAL A 522 -9.41 -25.92 17.73
C VAL A 522 -9.39 -24.75 16.77
N LEU A 523 -10.22 -23.74 17.03
CA LEU A 523 -10.28 -22.45 16.34
C LEU A 523 -10.43 -21.34 17.38
N PHE A 524 -9.55 -20.34 17.34
CA PHE A 524 -9.60 -19.21 18.28
C PHE A 524 -8.96 -17.96 17.68
N GLY A 525 -9.26 -16.81 18.28
CA GLY A 525 -8.70 -15.53 17.84
C GLY A 525 -9.27 -15.04 16.50
N GLY A 526 -8.49 -14.16 15.86
CA GLY A 526 -8.87 -13.44 14.67
C GLY A 526 -9.57 -12.11 14.98
N ILE A 527 -9.88 -11.36 13.93
CA ILE A 527 -10.63 -10.11 14.01
C ILE A 527 -11.99 -10.29 13.34
N SER A 528 -13.03 -9.76 13.96
CA SER A 528 -14.40 -9.73 13.44
C SER A 528 -14.57 -8.70 12.31
N ARG A 529 -15.74 -8.68 11.68
CA ARG A 529 -16.12 -7.61 10.73
C ARG A 529 -16.12 -6.19 11.32
N TYR A 530 -16.07 -6.06 12.64
CA TYR A 530 -16.07 -4.78 13.36
C TYR A 530 -14.65 -4.28 13.66
N GLY A 531 -13.61 -5.02 13.26
CA GLY A 531 -12.23 -4.64 13.59
C GLY A 531 -11.86 -4.89 15.05
N VAL A 532 -12.56 -5.80 15.73
CA VAL A 532 -12.33 -6.18 17.14
C VAL A 532 -11.82 -7.61 17.21
N ILE A 533 -10.84 -7.87 18.08
CA ILE A 533 -10.29 -9.21 18.31
C ILE A 533 -11.32 -10.09 19.00
N LEU A 534 -11.43 -11.33 18.55
CA LEU A 534 -12.32 -12.33 19.13
C LEU A 534 -11.57 -13.14 20.20
N ASP A 535 -12.02 -13.04 21.44
CA ASP A 535 -11.49 -13.77 22.60
C ASP A 535 -12.35 -15.01 22.92
N ASP A 536 -12.84 -15.70 21.89
CA ASP A 536 -13.58 -16.96 21.98
C ASP A 536 -12.69 -18.17 21.64
N PHE A 537 -13.10 -19.35 22.10
CA PHE A 537 -12.37 -20.60 21.87
C PHE A 537 -13.31 -21.75 21.51
N TRP A 538 -13.11 -22.27 20.31
CA TRP A 538 -13.97 -23.28 19.70
C TRP A 538 -13.20 -24.58 19.45
N THR A 539 -13.88 -25.71 19.61
CA THR A 539 -13.43 -26.99 19.05
C THR A 539 -14.22 -27.28 17.78
N TRP A 540 -13.57 -27.90 16.80
CA TRP A 540 -14.20 -28.37 15.57
C TRP A 540 -13.98 -29.86 15.40
N LYS A 541 -14.97 -30.55 14.84
CA LYS A 541 -14.90 -31.97 14.48
C LYS A 541 -15.57 -32.20 13.13
N LEU A 542 -14.86 -32.86 12.22
CA LEU A 542 -15.40 -33.26 10.94
C LEU A 542 -16.05 -34.64 11.04
N VAL A 543 -17.29 -34.73 10.57
CA VAL A 543 -18.07 -35.96 10.59
C VAL A 543 -18.52 -36.30 9.18
N LYS A 544 -18.26 -37.54 8.77
CA LYS A 544 -18.72 -38.11 7.50
C LYS A 544 -20.02 -38.86 7.74
N SER A 545 -21.11 -38.35 7.20
CA SER A 545 -22.44 -38.97 7.25
C SER A 545 -22.48 -40.27 6.44
N ASN A 546 -23.48 -41.11 6.71
CA ASN A 546 -23.70 -42.38 6.01
C ASN A 546 -23.93 -42.21 4.49
N ASP A 547 -24.38 -41.03 4.05
CA ASP A 547 -24.55 -40.66 2.63
C ASP A 547 -23.26 -40.11 1.98
N GLY A 548 -22.15 -40.10 2.72
CA GLY A 548 -20.85 -39.63 2.26
C GLY A 548 -20.65 -38.11 2.34
N ARG A 549 -21.63 -37.34 2.83
CA ARG A 549 -21.47 -35.88 3.04
C ARG A 549 -20.63 -35.60 4.28
N ILE A 550 -19.78 -34.59 4.18
CA ILE A 550 -18.94 -34.14 5.29
C ILE A 550 -19.55 -32.85 5.86
N HIS A 551 -19.67 -32.80 7.18
CA HIS A 551 -20.08 -31.61 7.91
C HIS A 551 -19.12 -31.36 9.07
N VAL A 552 -19.14 -30.14 9.59
CA VAL A 552 -18.38 -29.73 10.77
C VAL A 552 -19.32 -29.53 11.96
N GLU A 553 -19.00 -30.17 13.07
CA GLU A 553 -19.57 -29.92 14.40
C GLU A 553 -18.65 -28.96 15.14
N LEU A 554 -19.21 -27.92 15.76
CA LEU A 554 -18.47 -26.85 16.42
C LEU A 554 -18.98 -26.67 17.85
N ASP A 555 -18.09 -26.72 18.83
CA ASP A 555 -18.45 -26.50 20.24
C ASP A 555 -17.71 -25.29 20.79
N ASP A 556 -18.46 -24.44 21.48
CA ASP A 556 -17.97 -23.22 22.12
C ASP A 556 -17.63 -23.57 23.56
N ILE A 557 -16.33 -23.64 23.85
CA ILE A 557 -15.82 -23.98 25.17
C ILE A 557 -15.18 -22.75 25.85
N THR A 558 -15.53 -21.55 25.38
CA THR A 558 -15.02 -20.27 25.87
C THR A 558 -15.11 -20.13 27.39
N GLU A 559 -16.30 -20.35 27.97
CA GLU A 559 -16.48 -20.20 29.42
C GLU A 559 -15.71 -21.25 30.22
N SER A 560 -15.63 -22.49 29.72
CA SER A 560 -14.86 -23.55 30.36
C SER A 560 -13.36 -23.26 30.33
N MET A 561 -12.84 -22.74 29.20
CA MET A 561 -11.45 -22.31 29.06
C MET A 561 -11.13 -21.10 29.96
N ARG A 562 -12.05 -20.12 30.03
CA ARG A 562 -11.89 -18.94 30.88
C ARG A 562 -11.89 -19.30 32.37
N ALA A 563 -12.77 -20.21 32.79
CA ALA A 563 -12.87 -20.65 34.18
C ALA A 563 -11.69 -21.52 34.63
N SER A 564 -11.12 -22.32 33.71
CA SER A 564 -10.02 -23.25 34.01
C SER A 564 -8.63 -22.62 33.86
N ASN A 565 -8.50 -21.50 33.13
CA ASN A 565 -7.19 -20.96 32.79
C ASN A 565 -7.08 -19.44 32.89
N HIS A 566 -6.28 -18.96 33.86
CA HIS A 566 -6.02 -17.53 34.06
C HIS A 566 -5.30 -16.86 32.87
N LEU A 567 -4.61 -17.63 32.03
CA LEU A 567 -3.93 -17.13 30.83
C LEU A 567 -4.88 -16.93 29.64
N TYR A 568 -6.16 -17.29 29.79
CA TYR A 568 -7.16 -17.21 28.72
C TYR A 568 -7.24 -15.82 28.05
N LYS A 569 -7.12 -14.75 28.82
CA LYS A 569 -7.15 -13.35 28.33
C LYS A 569 -6.06 -13.03 27.31
N TRP A 570 -5.03 -13.86 27.20
CA TRP A 570 -3.93 -13.71 26.24
C TRP A 570 -4.02 -14.66 25.06
N LEU A 571 -5.07 -15.48 24.97
CA LEU A 571 -5.23 -16.52 23.95
C LEU A 571 -5.81 -15.96 22.65
N GLY A 572 -6.82 -15.10 22.75
CA GLY A 572 -7.43 -14.43 21.62
C GLY A 572 -6.43 -13.48 20.94
N ARG A 573 -6.03 -13.84 19.72
CA ARG A 573 -4.97 -13.15 18.99
C ARG A 573 -5.30 -12.96 17.53
N PHE A 574 -4.78 -11.88 16.97
CA PHE A 574 -4.75 -11.68 15.53
C PHE A 574 -3.31 -11.70 15.00
N GLY A 575 -3.08 -12.46 13.93
CA GLY A 575 -1.78 -12.53 13.27
C GLY A 575 -0.72 -13.35 14.02
N ALA A 576 -1.13 -14.16 15.00
CA ALA A 576 -0.26 -15.14 15.63
C ALA A 576 0.06 -16.29 14.66
N SER A 577 1.25 -16.89 14.80
CA SER A 577 1.57 -18.14 14.13
C SER A 577 1.37 -19.31 15.08
N ILE A 578 0.95 -20.44 14.52
CA ILE A 578 0.67 -21.68 15.24
C ILE A 578 1.59 -22.77 14.69
N THR A 579 2.34 -23.43 15.59
CA THR A 579 3.15 -24.60 15.22
C THR A 579 2.85 -25.76 16.17
N THR A 580 2.36 -26.87 15.61
CA THR A 580 2.13 -28.12 16.35
C THR A 580 3.38 -29.00 16.35
N THR A 581 3.75 -29.51 17.53
CA THR A 581 4.88 -30.40 17.80
C THR A 581 4.40 -31.66 18.54
N SER A 582 5.28 -32.63 18.80
CA SER A 582 4.90 -33.82 19.58
C SER A 582 4.49 -33.49 21.02
N ARG A 583 4.98 -32.37 21.55
CA ARG A 583 4.65 -31.86 22.88
C ARG A 583 3.25 -31.26 22.94
N GLY A 584 2.87 -30.53 21.89
CA GLY A 584 1.65 -29.75 21.82
C GLY A 584 1.80 -28.58 20.86
N CYS A 585 0.98 -27.55 21.03
CA CYS A 585 0.83 -26.44 20.10
C CYS A 585 1.45 -25.14 20.62
N PHE A 586 2.39 -24.55 19.90
CA PHE A 586 2.98 -23.26 20.21
C PHE A 586 2.20 -22.13 19.53
N ILE A 587 1.83 -21.12 20.32
CA ILE A 587 1.16 -19.90 19.87
C ILE A 587 2.15 -18.75 20.00
N ILE A 588 2.55 -18.17 18.87
CA ILE A 588 3.67 -17.23 18.81
C ILE A 588 3.19 -15.89 18.24
N GLY A 589 3.45 -14.82 18.98
CA GLY A 589 3.21 -13.45 18.54
C GLY A 589 1.74 -13.07 18.38
N GLY A 590 1.48 -12.20 17.40
CA GLY A 590 0.18 -11.57 17.20
C GLY A 590 -0.09 -10.40 18.16
N ILE A 591 -1.30 -9.84 18.07
CA ILE A 591 -1.80 -8.78 18.95
C ILE A 591 -3.02 -9.30 19.73
N THR A 592 -3.23 -8.81 20.96
CA THR A 592 -4.38 -9.17 21.81
C THR A 592 -5.38 -8.00 21.92
N SER A 593 -6.56 -8.23 22.51
CA SER A 593 -7.64 -7.24 22.62
C SER A 593 -7.33 -6.04 23.55
N HIS A 594 -6.35 -6.15 24.45
CA HIS A 594 -6.11 -5.14 25.48
C HIS A 594 -4.89 -4.25 25.21
N CYS A 595 -3.80 -4.81 24.69
CA CYS A 595 -2.56 -4.06 24.46
C CYS A 595 -1.66 -4.81 23.47
N CYS A 596 -0.45 -4.30 23.24
CA CYS A 596 0.60 -5.14 22.66
C CYS A 596 0.87 -6.33 23.59
N THR A 597 1.04 -7.52 23.01
CA THR A 597 1.24 -8.75 23.77
C THR A 597 2.46 -8.62 24.69
N PRO A 598 2.31 -8.81 26.01
CA PRO A 598 3.44 -8.72 26.93
C PRO A 598 4.48 -9.80 26.66
N GLN A 599 5.75 -9.50 26.95
CA GLN A 599 6.89 -10.40 26.68
C GLN A 599 6.67 -11.82 27.23
N ASP A 600 6.16 -11.90 28.47
CA ASP A 600 5.88 -13.16 29.17
C ASP A 600 4.85 -14.03 28.44
N TYR A 601 4.02 -13.42 27.59
CA TYR A 601 2.94 -14.06 26.86
C TYR A 601 3.16 -14.09 25.35
N GLU A 602 4.28 -13.59 24.82
CA GLU A 602 4.55 -13.62 23.38
C GLU A 602 4.62 -15.04 22.81
N ILE A 603 5.06 -16.00 23.64
CA ILE A 603 5.08 -17.43 23.31
C ILE A 603 4.25 -18.18 24.37
N MET A 604 3.12 -18.72 23.93
CA MET A 604 2.26 -19.59 24.73
C MET A 604 2.29 -21.01 24.20
N PHE A 605 1.96 -21.95 25.06
CA PHE A 605 1.86 -23.36 24.75
C PHE A 605 0.47 -23.86 25.12
N LEU A 606 -0.19 -24.52 24.18
CA LEU A 606 -1.48 -25.18 24.33
C LEU A 606 -1.27 -26.70 24.31
N ASP A 607 -1.62 -27.35 25.41
CA ASP A 607 -1.59 -28.81 25.54
C ASP A 607 -2.82 -29.43 24.84
N ILE A 608 -2.64 -29.72 23.55
CA ILE A 608 -3.66 -30.36 22.72
C ILE A 608 -3.92 -31.82 23.10
N ASN A 609 -2.98 -32.49 23.79
CA ASN A 609 -3.17 -33.89 24.19
C ASN A 609 -4.20 -33.99 25.32
N SER A 610 -4.17 -33.04 26.25
CA SER A 610 -5.16 -32.93 27.33
C SER A 610 -6.55 -32.51 26.80
N LEU A 611 -6.61 -31.75 25.69
CA LEU A 611 -7.88 -31.40 25.02
C LEU A 611 -8.64 -32.61 24.50
N ASN A 612 -7.96 -33.69 24.06
CA ASN A 612 -8.62 -34.93 23.61
C ASN A 612 -9.46 -35.60 24.70
N THR A 613 -9.08 -35.43 25.97
CA THR A 613 -9.81 -35.99 27.11
C THR A 613 -10.93 -35.09 27.63
N LEU A 614 -11.01 -33.83 27.16
CA LEU A 614 -11.92 -32.79 27.66
C LEU A 614 -11.95 -32.62 29.20
N ASP A 615 -10.91 -33.11 29.92
CA ASP A 615 -10.76 -32.89 31.36
C ASP A 615 -10.26 -31.47 31.61
N LEU A 616 -11.21 -30.53 31.67
CA LEU A 616 -11.01 -29.11 31.93
C LEU A 616 -10.87 -28.81 33.44
N SER A 617 -10.49 -29.79 34.26
CA SER A 617 -10.33 -29.56 35.70
C SER A 617 -9.14 -28.62 35.99
N PRO A 618 -9.20 -27.79 37.05
CA PRO A 618 -8.12 -26.85 37.41
C PRO A 618 -6.76 -27.50 37.73
N LYS A 619 -6.69 -28.84 37.77
CA LYS A 619 -5.51 -29.61 38.18
C LYS A 619 -4.53 -29.86 37.03
N THR A 620 -4.94 -29.68 35.77
CA THR A 620 -4.12 -29.87 34.56
C THR A 620 -4.22 -28.62 33.66
N PRO A 621 -3.29 -27.65 33.78
CA PRO A 621 -3.38 -26.39 33.03
C PRO A 621 -3.18 -26.62 31.52
N LEU A 622 -4.22 -26.40 30.71
CA LEU A 622 -4.17 -26.52 29.24
C LEU A 622 -3.28 -25.48 28.55
N LEU A 623 -3.17 -24.27 29.13
CA LEU A 623 -2.29 -23.21 28.65
C LEU A 623 -1.14 -23.02 29.61
N ALA A 624 0.06 -22.85 29.05
CA ALA A 624 1.24 -22.42 29.76
C ALA A 624 1.88 -21.24 29.02
N ALA A 625 2.28 -20.20 29.76
CA ALA A 625 3.10 -19.12 29.24
C ALA A 625 4.56 -19.57 29.25
N SER A 626 5.24 -19.48 28.10
CA SER A 626 6.67 -19.81 28.02
C SER A 626 7.56 -18.56 28.11
N GLY A 627 7.04 -17.34 27.95
CA GLY A 627 7.84 -16.12 27.86
C GLY A 627 8.69 -15.83 29.10
N SER A 628 8.18 -16.04 30.32
CA SER A 628 8.97 -15.83 31.56
C SER A 628 10.10 -16.85 31.78
N GLY A 629 10.08 -17.98 31.08
CA GLY A 629 11.06 -19.06 31.19
C GLY A 629 11.98 -19.19 29.98
N VAL A 630 11.83 -18.31 28.97
CA VAL A 630 12.61 -18.33 27.73
C VAL A 630 13.80 -17.38 27.86
N GLU A 631 14.99 -17.96 28.05
CA GLU A 631 16.23 -17.19 27.95
C GLU A 631 16.45 -16.76 26.49
N CYS A 632 16.37 -15.46 26.21
CA CYS A 632 16.62 -14.88 24.90
C CYS A 632 18.04 -14.29 24.85
N ASN A 633 18.91 -14.90 24.04
CA ASN A 633 20.27 -14.42 23.83
C ASN A 633 20.32 -13.32 22.78
N GLY A 634 19.71 -12.14 22.96
CA GLY A 634 19.75 -11.03 21.99
C GLY A 634 18.63 -9.98 22.12
N PRO A 635 18.46 -9.10 21.11
CA PRO A 635 17.35 -8.13 21.11
C PRO A 635 16.01 -8.87 20.97
N ARG A 636 14.98 -8.34 21.63
CA ARG A 636 13.60 -8.88 21.59
C ARG A 636 13.09 -8.90 20.13
N PRO A 637 12.68 -10.06 19.59
CA PRO A 637 12.05 -10.14 18.27
C PRO A 637 10.70 -9.41 18.25
N LEU A 638 10.28 -8.93 17.08
CA LEU A 638 8.93 -8.43 16.88
C LEU A 638 8.11 -9.47 16.12
N PHE A 639 7.21 -10.16 16.81
CA PHE A 639 6.43 -11.25 16.22
C PHE A 639 5.20 -10.76 15.43
N VAL A 640 5.42 -9.88 14.44
CA VAL A 640 4.41 -9.41 13.48
C VAL A 640 4.75 -9.90 12.08
N GLY A 641 3.85 -10.65 11.46
CA GLY A 641 4.07 -11.24 10.14
C GLY A 641 5.28 -12.18 10.08
N HIS A 642 5.68 -12.75 11.21
CA HIS A 642 6.66 -13.81 11.27
C HIS A 642 6.01 -15.13 10.82
N SER A 643 6.84 -16.12 10.51
CA SER A 643 6.39 -17.48 10.23
C SER A 643 7.09 -18.43 11.18
N SER A 644 6.40 -19.46 11.62
CA SER A 644 6.95 -20.53 12.45
C SER A 644 6.72 -21.89 11.82
N CYS A 645 7.63 -22.83 12.06
CA CYS A 645 7.47 -24.22 11.64
C CYS A 645 8.19 -25.18 12.59
N LYS A 646 7.73 -26.43 12.61
CA LYS A 646 8.36 -27.52 13.36
C LYS A 646 9.67 -27.92 12.66
N VAL A 647 10.73 -28.06 13.43
CA VAL A 647 12.00 -28.63 12.98
C VAL A 647 12.46 -29.72 13.96
N GLY A 648 12.92 -30.86 13.43
CA GLY A 648 13.18 -32.04 14.26
C GLY A 648 11.91 -32.56 14.95
N ASP A 649 12.07 -33.13 16.14
CA ASP A 649 10.97 -33.76 16.88
C ASP A 649 10.10 -32.73 17.62
N ASP A 650 10.74 -31.76 18.27
CA ASP A 650 10.10 -30.85 19.25
C ASP A 650 10.48 -29.38 19.14
N ASP A 651 11.39 -29.00 18.24
CA ASP A 651 11.88 -27.64 18.15
C ASP A 651 11.03 -26.81 17.18
N VAL A 652 10.92 -25.51 17.44
CA VAL A 652 10.18 -24.57 16.60
C VAL A 652 11.12 -23.50 16.08
N LEU A 653 11.19 -23.38 14.76
CA LEU A 653 11.96 -22.35 14.11
C LEU A 653 11.04 -21.17 13.76
N ILE A 654 11.52 -19.96 14.03
CA ILE A 654 10.82 -18.71 13.79
C ILE A 654 11.68 -17.84 12.87
N VAL A 655 11.08 -17.37 11.78
CA VAL A 655 11.76 -16.61 10.72
C VAL A 655 10.93 -15.42 10.24
N GLY A 656 11.63 -14.42 9.73
CA GLY A 656 11.03 -13.19 9.19
C GLY A 656 10.28 -12.38 10.25
N GLY A 657 9.42 -11.48 9.77
CA GLY A 657 8.63 -10.58 10.60
C GLY A 657 9.24 -9.18 10.73
N GLY A 658 8.40 -8.25 11.18
CA GLY A 658 8.74 -6.84 11.31
C GLY A 658 7.54 -5.92 11.12
N ALA A 659 7.75 -4.63 11.38
CA ALA A 659 6.72 -3.61 11.40
C ALA A 659 7.21 -2.32 10.71
N LEU A 660 6.30 -1.56 10.10
CA LEU A 660 6.52 -0.19 9.66
C LEU A 660 6.61 0.78 10.85
N CYS A 661 6.17 0.34 12.03
CA CYS A 661 6.07 1.11 13.25
C CYS A 661 5.39 2.46 12.99
N PHE A 662 4.18 2.39 12.42
CA PHE A 662 3.38 3.56 12.05
C PHE A 662 4.08 4.46 11.02
N SER A 663 4.38 5.71 11.38
CA SER A 663 5.15 6.65 10.56
C SER A 663 6.60 6.82 11.03
N PHE A 664 7.04 6.10 12.07
CA PHE A 664 8.33 6.31 12.72
C PHE A 664 9.50 5.62 12.01
N GLY A 665 9.23 4.55 11.25
CA GLY A 665 10.25 3.86 10.46
C GLY A 665 10.16 2.35 10.59
N ILE A 666 10.79 1.64 9.65
CA ILE A 666 10.62 0.18 9.53
C ILE A 666 11.57 -0.55 10.48
N TYR A 667 11.01 -1.42 11.33
CA TYR A 667 11.72 -2.44 12.09
C TYR A 667 11.65 -3.80 11.39
N TRP A 668 12.79 -4.48 11.31
CA TRP A 668 12.87 -5.85 10.78
C TRP A 668 13.48 -6.78 11.81
N ASN A 669 12.97 -8.01 11.82
CA ASN A 669 13.61 -9.10 12.49
C ASN A 669 14.89 -9.52 11.75
N GLU A 670 16.04 -9.35 12.39
CA GLU A 670 17.38 -9.55 11.76
C GLU A 670 17.98 -10.94 12.00
N TYR A 671 17.27 -11.86 12.66
CA TYR A 671 17.82 -13.15 13.06
C TYR A 671 16.87 -14.29 12.65
N THR A 672 17.36 -15.52 12.69
CA THR A 672 16.51 -16.69 12.86
C THR A 672 16.47 -17.04 14.34
N TRP A 673 15.33 -17.53 14.82
CA TRP A 673 15.20 -17.96 16.22
C TRP A 673 14.73 -19.40 16.30
N LEU A 674 15.45 -20.21 17.06
CA LEU A 674 15.09 -21.58 17.35
C LEU A 674 14.65 -21.67 18.81
N LEU A 675 13.37 -21.99 19.00
CA LEU A 675 12.78 -22.33 20.28
C LEU A 675 13.00 -23.82 20.53
N GLN A 676 13.80 -24.14 21.55
CA GLN A 676 14.21 -25.50 21.89
C GLN A 676 14.26 -25.70 23.41
N ARG A 677 14.51 -26.92 23.86
CA ARG A 677 14.73 -27.19 25.29
C ARG A 677 15.99 -26.47 25.79
N ALA A 678 15.90 -25.79 26.94
CA ALA A 678 17.05 -25.12 27.53
C ALA A 678 18.12 -26.13 27.97
N GLY A 679 19.38 -25.80 27.70
CA GLY A 679 20.53 -26.61 28.09
C GLY A 679 21.84 -25.98 27.59
N PRO A 680 23.00 -26.41 28.11
CA PRO A 680 24.30 -25.82 27.79
C PRO A 680 24.70 -25.95 26.30
N ASN A 681 24.08 -26.89 25.57
CA ASN A 681 24.31 -27.13 24.15
C ASN A 681 23.23 -26.51 23.24
N ALA A 682 22.26 -25.77 23.79
CA ALA A 682 21.20 -25.15 23.01
C ALA A 682 21.80 -24.10 22.06
N THR A 683 21.78 -24.39 20.76
CA THR A 683 22.34 -23.53 19.72
C THR A 683 21.42 -23.51 18.51
N ASN A 684 21.35 -22.36 17.84
CA ASN A 684 20.65 -22.25 16.57
C ASN A 684 21.66 -22.39 15.42
N ARG A 685 21.41 -23.35 14.53
CA ARG A 685 22.23 -23.65 13.34
C ARG A 685 21.53 -23.33 12.02
N TRP A 686 20.27 -22.88 12.07
CA TRP A 686 19.47 -22.60 10.88
C TRP A 686 19.83 -21.24 10.30
N SER A 687 20.39 -21.25 9.09
CA SER A 687 20.81 -20.05 8.38
C SER A 687 20.13 -19.95 7.02
N LEU A 688 19.92 -18.73 6.54
CA LEU A 688 19.48 -18.46 5.18
C LEU A 688 20.55 -18.99 4.21
N CYS A 689 20.15 -19.89 3.30
CA CYS A 689 21.01 -20.41 2.25
C CYS A 689 21.45 -19.27 1.33
N GLU A 690 22.72 -19.29 0.93
CA GLU A 690 23.12 -18.46 -0.20
C GLU A 690 22.43 -19.03 -1.45
N PRO A 691 21.90 -18.18 -2.35
CA PRO A 691 21.53 -18.65 -3.68
C PRO A 691 22.72 -19.42 -4.23
N SER A 692 22.48 -20.62 -4.75
CA SER A 692 23.55 -21.47 -5.27
C SER A 692 24.48 -20.66 -6.17
N THR A 693 25.69 -20.42 -5.69
CA THR A 693 26.84 -20.02 -6.50
C THR A 693 27.58 -21.29 -6.92
N ASN A 694 26.82 -22.26 -7.44
CA ASN A 694 27.34 -23.26 -8.37
C ASN A 694 26.81 -22.76 -9.72
N GLY A 695 27.58 -22.17 -10.61
CA GLY A 695 28.86 -22.68 -11.07
C GLY A 695 28.73 -22.95 -12.57
N GLU A 696 28.33 -21.94 -13.33
CA GLU A 696 29.22 -21.55 -14.41
C GLU A 696 30.19 -20.57 -13.75
N GLU A 697 31.46 -20.97 -13.65
CA GLU A 697 32.54 -20.04 -13.33
C GLU A 697 32.53 -18.93 -14.38
N ALA A 698 31.86 -17.81 -14.08
CA ALA A 698 32.25 -16.54 -14.67
C ALA A 698 33.60 -16.20 -14.05
N SER A 699 34.65 -16.63 -14.75
CA SER A 699 36.04 -16.27 -14.50
C SER A 699 36.18 -14.80 -14.10
N THR A 700 37.09 -14.57 -13.15
CA THR A 700 37.62 -13.28 -12.73
C THR A 700 37.61 -12.20 -13.82
N PRO A 701 37.17 -10.95 -13.54
CA PRO A 701 37.11 -9.86 -14.53
C PRO A 701 38.46 -9.35 -15.05
N ASP A 702 39.57 -10.06 -14.83
CA ASP A 702 40.91 -9.63 -15.24
C ASP A 702 41.46 -10.37 -16.47
N GLU A 703 40.71 -11.29 -17.08
CA GLU A 703 41.09 -11.90 -18.38
C GLU A 703 40.04 -11.82 -19.50
N VAL A 704 38.89 -11.16 -19.29
CA VAL A 704 37.91 -10.89 -20.37
C VAL A 704 38.29 -9.66 -21.20
N SER A 705 39.40 -8.98 -20.87
CA SER A 705 39.99 -7.91 -21.67
C SER A 705 40.74 -8.40 -22.92
N LYS A 706 40.69 -9.70 -23.26
CA LYS A 706 41.30 -10.26 -24.49
C LYS A 706 40.41 -11.11 -25.40
N ALA A 707 39.10 -11.18 -25.16
CA ALA A 707 38.17 -11.91 -26.02
C ALA A 707 36.93 -11.09 -26.44
N MET A 708 37.09 -9.80 -26.76
CA MET A 708 36.17 -9.05 -27.65
C MET A 708 36.94 -8.14 -28.64
N HIS A 709 38.14 -8.58 -29.02
CA HIS A 709 38.63 -8.37 -30.37
C HIS A 709 38.39 -9.65 -31.19
N SER A 710 37.16 -10.16 -31.20
CA SER A 710 36.64 -10.74 -32.42
C SER A 710 36.38 -9.56 -33.35
N GLN A 711 37.00 -9.59 -34.52
CA GLN A 711 36.68 -8.69 -35.62
C GLN A 711 35.16 -8.53 -35.76
N PRO A 712 34.66 -7.34 -36.15
CA PRO A 712 33.25 -7.17 -36.47
C PRO A 712 32.94 -8.04 -37.69
N ASN A 713 32.42 -9.24 -37.45
CA ASN A 713 31.61 -9.91 -38.46
C ASN A 713 30.30 -9.13 -38.49
N GLY A 714 30.25 -8.13 -39.37
CA GLY A 714 29.04 -7.43 -39.71
C GLY A 714 28.05 -8.40 -40.31
N HIS A 715 27.21 -9.01 -39.47
CA HIS A 715 25.91 -9.47 -39.93
C HIS A 715 25.04 -8.22 -40.03
N ALA A 716 24.80 -7.78 -41.27
CA ALA A 716 23.74 -6.82 -41.55
C ALA A 716 22.42 -7.39 -40.99
N SER A 717 21.67 -6.60 -40.22
CA SER A 717 20.32 -6.97 -39.79
C SER A 717 19.49 -7.32 -41.03
N GLU A 718 19.14 -8.59 -41.21
CA GLU A 718 18.30 -9.03 -42.32
C GLU A 718 16.90 -8.41 -42.17
N LEU A 719 16.41 -7.79 -43.24
CA LEU A 719 15.12 -7.12 -43.29
C LEU A 719 14.00 -8.17 -43.44
N GLU A 720 13.16 -8.34 -42.43
CA GLU A 720 12.03 -9.28 -42.46
C GLU A 720 10.84 -8.67 -43.21
N ILE A 721 10.16 -9.43 -44.07
CA ILE A 721 8.95 -8.94 -44.76
C ILE A 721 7.72 -9.25 -43.90
N ILE A 722 6.92 -8.24 -43.60
CA ILE A 722 5.67 -8.40 -42.86
C ILE A 722 4.72 -9.33 -43.63
N PRO A 723 4.19 -10.38 -42.98
CA PRO A 723 3.34 -11.34 -43.66
C PRO A 723 2.04 -10.69 -44.13
N ARG A 724 1.59 -11.13 -45.30
CA ARG A 724 0.31 -10.77 -45.89
C ARG A 724 -0.66 -11.93 -45.74
N ILE A 725 -1.81 -11.68 -45.15
CA ILE A 725 -2.83 -12.70 -44.90
C ILE A 725 -4.22 -12.20 -45.30
N SER A 726 -5.13 -13.15 -45.49
CA SER A 726 -6.56 -12.90 -45.62
C SER A 726 -7.28 -13.45 -44.40
N ILE A 727 -8.31 -12.73 -43.97
CA ILE A 727 -9.20 -13.14 -42.89
C ILE A 727 -10.64 -13.08 -43.40
N SER A 728 -11.52 -13.83 -42.77
CA SER A 728 -12.96 -13.88 -43.08
C SER A 728 -13.83 -13.69 -41.85
N THR A 729 -13.24 -13.61 -40.65
CA THR A 729 -13.99 -13.47 -39.40
C THR A 729 -13.35 -12.47 -38.43
N ALA A 730 -14.17 -11.88 -37.56
CA ALA A 730 -13.69 -11.02 -36.48
C ALA A 730 -12.79 -11.73 -35.47
N ARG A 731 -12.98 -13.05 -35.28
CA ARG A 731 -12.17 -13.85 -34.37
C ARG A 731 -10.73 -14.00 -34.86
N GLU A 732 -10.53 -14.16 -36.17
CA GLU A 732 -9.19 -14.20 -36.76
C GLU A 732 -8.46 -12.88 -36.55
N PHE A 733 -9.14 -11.74 -36.71
CA PHE A 733 -8.55 -10.45 -36.38
C PHE A 733 -8.19 -10.31 -34.90
N GLN A 734 -9.05 -10.80 -34.00
CA GLN A 734 -8.74 -10.80 -32.58
C GLN A 734 -7.47 -11.60 -32.24
N ILE A 735 -7.26 -12.76 -32.88
CA ILE A 735 -6.03 -13.56 -32.72
C ILE A 735 -4.80 -12.78 -33.19
N ILE A 736 -4.91 -12.01 -34.27
CA ILE A 736 -3.81 -11.14 -34.75
C ILE A 736 -3.46 -10.08 -33.69
N VAL A 737 -4.47 -9.44 -33.08
CA VAL A 737 -4.26 -8.47 -32.02
C VAL A 737 -3.62 -9.10 -30.79
N GLU A 738 -4.06 -10.32 -30.40
CA GLU A 738 -3.50 -11.10 -29.29
C GLU A 738 -2.04 -11.52 -29.54
N ASN A 739 -1.67 -11.83 -30.78
CA ASN A 739 -0.29 -12.19 -31.17
C ASN A 739 0.69 -11.01 -31.18
N ALA A 740 0.20 -9.77 -31.15
CA ALA A 740 0.99 -8.54 -31.05
C ALA A 740 2.13 -8.40 -32.08
N LYS A 741 1.93 -8.93 -33.30
CA LYS A 741 2.84 -8.80 -34.45
C LYS A 741 2.17 -8.07 -35.60
N PRO A 742 2.90 -7.25 -36.38
CA PRO A 742 2.34 -6.54 -37.52
C PRO A 742 2.00 -7.52 -38.64
N VAL A 743 0.91 -7.23 -39.35
CA VAL A 743 0.39 -8.07 -40.44
C VAL A 743 -0.31 -7.18 -41.48
N ILE A 744 -0.15 -7.50 -42.76
CA ILE A 744 -0.92 -6.89 -43.85
C ILE A 744 -2.16 -7.74 -44.14
N LEU A 745 -3.35 -7.17 -43.96
CA LEU A 745 -4.62 -7.78 -44.34
C LEU A 745 -4.95 -7.37 -45.78
N SER A 746 -5.24 -8.37 -46.62
CA SER A 746 -5.61 -8.15 -48.03
C SER A 746 -6.94 -8.79 -48.37
N GLY A 747 -7.68 -8.13 -49.25
CA GLY A 747 -8.97 -8.59 -49.77
C GLY A 747 -10.20 -8.17 -48.96
N LEU A 748 -10.02 -7.30 -47.97
CA LEU A 748 -11.15 -6.73 -47.21
C LEU A 748 -11.70 -5.48 -47.89
N ASP A 749 -13.01 -5.27 -47.74
CA ASP A 749 -13.71 -4.12 -48.30
C ASP A 749 -13.64 -2.90 -47.38
N ILE A 750 -12.79 -1.93 -47.73
CA ILE A 750 -12.69 -0.63 -47.04
C ILE A 750 -13.57 0.46 -47.68
N GLY A 751 -14.45 0.08 -48.62
CA GLY A 751 -15.39 0.95 -49.30
C GLY A 751 -14.93 1.45 -50.66
N SER A 752 -15.76 2.30 -51.28
CA SER A 752 -15.55 2.86 -52.62
C SER A 752 -14.32 3.77 -52.72
N CYS A 753 -13.79 4.23 -51.58
CA CYS A 753 -12.67 5.16 -51.46
C CYS A 753 -11.44 4.78 -52.30
N THR A 754 -11.14 3.48 -52.45
CA THR A 754 -10.01 2.98 -53.25
C THR A 754 -10.12 3.30 -54.74
N LYS A 755 -11.34 3.56 -55.23
CA LYS A 755 -11.62 3.95 -56.62
C LYS A 755 -11.99 5.43 -56.74
N SER A 756 -12.72 5.96 -55.76
CA SER A 756 -13.32 7.30 -55.85
C SER A 756 -12.40 8.44 -55.42
N TRP A 757 -11.44 8.21 -54.50
CA TRP A 757 -10.60 9.28 -53.93
C TRP A 757 -9.46 9.70 -54.87
N THR A 758 -9.81 10.19 -56.07
CA THR A 758 -8.89 10.90 -56.98
C THR A 758 -8.59 12.31 -56.47
N LYS A 759 -7.59 12.98 -57.05
CA LYS A 759 -7.29 14.40 -56.75
C LYS A 759 -8.54 15.27 -56.87
N GLU A 760 -9.24 15.17 -58.01
CA GLU A 760 -10.42 15.98 -58.33
C GLU A 760 -11.58 15.68 -57.39
N TYR A 761 -11.75 14.40 -57.00
CA TYR A 761 -12.79 14.03 -56.06
C TYR A 761 -12.50 14.56 -54.65
N LEU A 762 -11.28 14.39 -54.15
CA LEU A 762 -10.89 14.89 -52.83
C LEU A 762 -11.05 16.41 -52.74
N GLU A 763 -10.66 17.15 -53.77
CA GLU A 763 -10.88 18.60 -53.87
C GLU A 763 -12.36 18.98 -53.76
N LYS A 764 -13.23 18.26 -54.48
CA LYS A 764 -14.66 18.51 -54.47
C LYS A 764 -15.32 18.11 -53.14
N ALA A 765 -14.94 16.97 -52.57
CA ALA A 765 -15.54 16.41 -51.38
C ALA A 765 -15.10 17.14 -50.09
N ILE A 766 -13.84 17.58 -50.02
CA ILE A 766 -13.30 18.33 -48.88
C ILE A 766 -13.56 19.84 -49.01
N GLY A 767 -13.59 20.35 -50.24
CA GLY A 767 -13.71 21.77 -50.56
C GLY A 767 -12.34 22.44 -50.73
N ARG A 768 -12.11 23.09 -51.86
CA ARG A 768 -10.82 23.74 -52.18
C ARG A 768 -10.44 24.83 -51.18
N ASP A 769 -11.41 25.61 -50.71
CA ASP A 769 -11.25 26.74 -49.78
C ASP A 769 -11.11 26.32 -48.30
N ARG A 770 -11.35 25.05 -47.98
CA ARG A 770 -11.24 24.53 -46.61
C ARG A 770 -9.81 24.73 -46.09
N LYS A 771 -9.67 25.37 -44.93
CA LYS A 771 -8.36 25.52 -44.27
C LYS A 771 -7.93 24.20 -43.62
N VAL A 772 -6.70 23.77 -43.92
CA VAL A 772 -6.04 22.59 -43.34
C VAL A 772 -4.67 22.97 -42.81
N VAL A 773 -4.19 22.21 -41.80
CA VAL A 773 -2.85 22.35 -41.25
C VAL A 773 -1.97 21.25 -41.82
N VAL A 774 -0.80 21.62 -42.33
CA VAL A 774 0.17 20.70 -42.93
C VAL A 774 1.54 20.86 -42.27
N HIS A 775 2.31 19.78 -42.24
CA HIS A 775 3.74 19.84 -42.03
C HIS A 775 4.40 20.09 -43.38
N GLU A 776 5.04 21.25 -43.52
CA GLU A 776 5.79 21.63 -44.73
C GLU A 776 7.29 21.51 -44.44
N ALA A 777 7.97 20.63 -45.16
CA ALA A 777 9.37 20.29 -44.91
C ALA A 777 10.27 20.78 -46.06
N SER A 778 11.46 21.27 -45.73
CA SER A 778 12.47 21.62 -46.74
C SER A 778 13.29 20.40 -47.21
N SER A 779 13.34 19.34 -46.41
CA SER A 779 13.99 18.07 -46.73
C SER A 779 13.00 16.92 -46.86
N GLU A 780 13.40 15.84 -47.53
CA GLU A 780 12.59 14.62 -47.67
C GLU A 780 12.31 13.97 -46.31
N ASN A 781 13.26 14.06 -45.38
CA ASN A 781 13.13 13.48 -44.05
C ASN A 781 12.60 14.51 -43.07
N MET A 782 11.43 14.26 -42.51
CA MET A 782 10.96 15.04 -41.36
C MET A 782 11.58 14.48 -40.08
N ASN A 783 12.00 15.37 -39.19
CA ASN A 783 12.52 15.03 -37.88
C ASN A 783 11.81 15.88 -36.82
N PHE A 784 11.09 15.22 -35.93
CA PHE A 784 10.29 15.87 -34.90
C PHE A 784 11.13 16.51 -33.79
N GLN A 785 12.33 15.98 -33.52
CA GLN A 785 13.18 16.48 -32.44
C GLN A 785 13.83 17.81 -32.80
N ILE A 786 14.42 17.92 -34.01
CA ILE A 786 15.01 19.18 -34.50
C ILE A 786 13.98 20.11 -35.17
N LYS A 787 12.75 19.61 -35.40
CA LYS A 787 11.64 20.34 -36.04
C LYS A 787 12.05 21.01 -37.35
N ASN A 788 12.57 20.21 -38.29
CA ASN A 788 12.96 20.69 -39.63
C ASN A 788 11.76 20.87 -40.60
N PHE A 789 10.57 21.11 -40.07
CA PHE A 789 9.34 21.37 -40.80
C PHE A 789 8.52 22.45 -40.09
N SER A 790 7.66 23.12 -40.83
CA SER A 790 6.78 24.18 -40.33
C SER A 790 5.32 23.73 -40.30
N TYR A 791 4.56 24.19 -39.32
CA TYR A 791 3.10 24.08 -39.32
C TYR A 791 2.52 25.21 -40.16
N VAL A 792 1.94 24.87 -41.31
CA VAL A 792 1.37 25.86 -42.23
C VAL A 792 -0.13 25.62 -42.36
N THR A 793 -0.93 26.66 -42.14
CA THR A 793 -2.36 26.64 -42.44
C THR A 793 -2.57 27.15 -43.86
N LYS A 794 -3.12 26.32 -44.74
CA LYS A 794 -3.42 26.69 -46.14
C LYS A 794 -4.73 26.11 -46.61
N GLU A 795 -5.20 26.57 -47.76
CA GLU A 795 -6.39 26.02 -48.42
C GLU A 795 -6.10 24.61 -48.92
N PHE A 796 -7.08 23.71 -48.75
CA PHE A 796 -6.93 22.31 -49.13
C PHE A 796 -6.62 22.15 -50.62
N GLY A 797 -7.24 22.96 -51.48
CA GLY A 797 -6.94 23.00 -52.91
C GLY A 797 -5.49 23.34 -53.21
N THR A 798 -4.93 24.36 -52.53
CA THR A 798 -3.50 24.71 -52.67
C THR A 798 -2.60 23.59 -52.19
N PHE A 799 -2.89 22.99 -51.03
CA PHE A 799 -2.12 21.88 -50.49
C PHE A 799 -2.11 20.66 -51.42
N ILE A 800 -3.27 20.27 -51.93
CA ILE A 800 -3.38 19.08 -52.79
C ILE A 800 -2.73 19.33 -54.15
N ASP A 801 -2.86 20.53 -54.73
CA ASP A 801 -2.12 20.91 -55.94
C ASP A 801 -0.60 20.77 -55.71
N GLU A 802 -0.08 21.37 -54.63
CA GLU A 802 1.35 21.38 -54.32
C GLU A 802 1.93 19.97 -54.11
N ILE A 803 1.27 19.06 -53.38
CA ILE A 803 1.82 17.71 -53.17
C ILE A 803 1.82 16.86 -54.45
N TYR A 804 0.85 17.08 -55.34
CA TYR A 804 0.81 16.42 -56.65
C TYR A 804 1.88 16.99 -57.60
N ASP A 805 2.27 18.25 -57.41
CA ASP A 805 3.43 18.87 -58.07
C ASP A 805 4.78 18.48 -57.41
N GLY A 806 4.76 17.57 -56.42
CA GLY A 806 5.96 17.03 -55.77
C GLY A 806 6.40 17.76 -54.51
N SER A 807 5.57 18.65 -53.95
CA SER A 807 5.90 19.36 -52.71
C SER A 807 5.96 18.43 -51.51
N ARG A 808 6.94 18.68 -50.63
CA ARG A 808 7.25 17.86 -49.46
C ARG A 808 6.36 18.24 -48.28
N GLN A 809 5.10 17.83 -48.33
CA GLN A 809 4.12 18.15 -47.30
C GLN A 809 3.36 16.93 -46.79
N TYR A 810 2.91 17.00 -45.54
CA TYR A 810 2.12 15.97 -44.86
C TYR A 810 0.91 16.59 -44.15
N LEU A 811 -0.29 16.08 -44.39
CA LEU A 811 -1.52 16.55 -43.75
C LEU A 811 -1.53 16.22 -42.27
N ARG A 812 -1.71 17.23 -41.43
CA ARG A 812 -1.98 17.07 -40.00
C ARG A 812 -3.49 17.10 -39.76
N ALA A 813 -4.14 15.94 -39.91
CA ALA A 813 -5.56 15.79 -39.59
C ALA A 813 -5.80 15.98 -38.09
N ILE A 814 -6.69 16.93 -37.76
CA ILE A 814 -7.09 17.31 -36.40
C ILE A 814 -8.60 17.55 -36.39
N SER A 815 -9.22 17.47 -35.20
CA SER A 815 -10.66 17.72 -35.08
C SER A 815 -11.04 19.11 -35.58
N SER A 816 -12.02 19.18 -36.48
CA SER A 816 -12.61 20.41 -37.01
C SER A 816 -13.42 21.19 -35.96
N ILE A 817 -13.89 20.51 -34.91
CA ILE A 817 -14.72 21.11 -33.86
C ILE A 817 -13.84 21.67 -32.74
N ASN A 818 -12.97 20.83 -32.16
CA ASN A 818 -12.07 21.25 -31.10
C ASN A 818 -10.76 20.44 -31.14
N PRO A 819 -9.75 20.90 -31.92
CA PRO A 819 -8.45 20.23 -32.05
C PRO A 819 -7.71 19.96 -30.73
N SER A 820 -8.03 20.70 -29.67
CA SER A 820 -7.35 20.61 -28.37
C SER A 820 -8.02 19.65 -27.39
N GLU A 821 -9.24 19.21 -27.68
CA GLU A 821 -10.06 18.40 -26.76
C GLU A 821 -10.62 17.13 -27.38
N ARG A 822 -10.79 17.09 -28.70
CA ARG A 822 -11.41 15.95 -29.40
C ARG A 822 -10.43 15.27 -30.35
N PRO A 823 -10.30 13.94 -30.28
CA PRO A 823 -9.58 13.17 -31.30
C PRO A 823 -10.21 13.40 -32.66
N THR A 824 -9.40 13.34 -33.71
CA THR A 824 -9.91 13.46 -35.08
C THR A 824 -10.74 12.26 -35.48
N ASN A 825 -11.83 12.51 -36.19
CA ASN A 825 -12.74 11.51 -36.69
C ASN A 825 -13.06 11.82 -38.15
N LEU A 826 -12.69 10.93 -39.07
CA LEU A 826 -12.85 11.13 -40.52
C LEU A 826 -14.26 11.59 -40.91
N ALA A 827 -15.30 10.91 -40.39
CA ALA A 827 -16.69 11.20 -40.74
C ALA A 827 -17.15 12.59 -40.26
N GLN A 828 -16.68 13.01 -39.08
CA GLN A 828 -17.04 14.32 -38.54
C GLN A 828 -16.21 15.44 -39.17
N ASP A 829 -14.92 15.20 -39.35
CA ASP A 829 -13.97 16.22 -39.81
C ASP A 829 -14.01 16.42 -41.32
N PHE A 830 -14.29 15.36 -42.07
CA PHE A 830 -14.38 15.37 -43.54
C PHE A 830 -15.70 14.70 -43.98
N PRO A 831 -16.87 15.30 -43.68
CA PRO A 831 -18.17 14.66 -43.90
C PRO A 831 -18.44 14.30 -45.36
N GLY A 832 -17.87 15.02 -46.32
CA GLY A 832 -17.95 14.68 -47.74
C GLY A 832 -17.30 13.35 -48.12
N LEU A 833 -16.48 12.77 -47.23
CA LEU A 833 -15.82 11.46 -47.41
C LEU A 833 -16.47 10.33 -46.61
N GLN A 834 -17.43 10.63 -45.71
CA GLN A 834 -18.00 9.66 -44.77
C GLN A 834 -18.61 8.44 -45.45
N GLY A 835 -19.24 8.62 -46.61
CA GLY A 835 -19.92 7.55 -47.34
C GLY A 835 -18.99 6.62 -48.12
N ASP A 836 -17.71 6.97 -48.28
CA ASP A 836 -16.79 6.25 -49.17
C ASP A 836 -15.90 5.24 -48.45
N PHE A 837 -15.60 5.50 -47.17
CA PHE A 837 -14.73 4.66 -46.35
C PHE A 837 -15.51 4.03 -45.21
N HIS A 838 -15.41 2.71 -45.08
CA HIS A 838 -15.92 1.98 -43.92
C HIS A 838 -14.93 0.91 -43.49
N LEU A 839 -14.99 0.54 -42.21
CA LEU A 839 -14.27 -0.63 -41.74
C LEU A 839 -15.05 -1.90 -42.08
N PRO A 840 -14.38 -2.95 -42.59
CA PRO A 840 -15.01 -4.22 -42.88
C PRO A 840 -15.50 -4.89 -41.57
N PRO A 841 -16.57 -5.70 -41.58
CA PRO A 841 -17.15 -6.34 -40.38
C PRO A 841 -16.15 -7.20 -39.58
N GLU A 842 -15.14 -7.77 -40.24
CA GLU A 842 -14.06 -8.53 -39.64
C GLU A 842 -13.22 -7.69 -38.66
N LEU A 843 -13.27 -6.36 -38.77
CA LEU A 843 -12.55 -5.43 -37.90
C LEU A 843 -13.44 -4.79 -36.84
N VAL A 844 -14.54 -5.47 -36.45
CA VAL A 844 -15.50 -4.94 -35.45
C VAL A 844 -14.84 -4.49 -34.14
N LEU A 845 -13.79 -5.21 -33.70
CA LEU A 845 -12.98 -4.86 -32.53
C LEU A 845 -12.39 -3.44 -32.65
N VAL A 846 -11.97 -3.03 -33.84
CA VAL A 846 -11.45 -1.69 -34.10
C VAL A 846 -12.56 -0.66 -34.00
N SER A 847 -13.72 -0.90 -34.61
CA SER A 847 -14.85 0.04 -34.58
C SER A 847 -15.43 0.23 -33.19
N GLU A 848 -15.56 -0.83 -32.39
CA GLU A 848 -16.11 -0.77 -31.03
C GLU A 848 -15.18 -0.06 -30.05
N ASN A 849 -13.86 -0.09 -30.31
CA ASN A 849 -12.84 0.47 -29.43
C ASN A 849 -12.11 1.68 -30.05
N ALA A 850 -12.69 2.28 -31.09
CA ALA A 850 -12.08 3.35 -31.86
C ALA A 850 -11.81 4.58 -30.98
N HIS A 851 -10.59 5.11 -31.09
CA HIS A 851 -10.17 6.34 -30.44
C HIS A 851 -10.10 7.52 -31.42
N SER A 852 -9.51 7.32 -32.60
CA SER A 852 -9.40 8.36 -33.64
C SER A 852 -9.27 7.74 -35.04
N SER A 853 -9.63 8.50 -36.08
CA SER A 853 -9.52 8.09 -37.48
C SER A 853 -8.92 9.19 -38.39
N PRO A 854 -7.66 9.60 -38.19
CA PRO A 854 -7.00 10.62 -39.02
C PRO A 854 -6.90 10.23 -40.50
N LEU A 855 -7.28 11.18 -41.36
CA LEU A 855 -6.93 11.17 -42.78
C LEU A 855 -5.42 11.44 -42.94
N ARG A 856 -4.71 10.55 -43.63
CA ARG A 856 -3.29 10.70 -43.95
C ARG A 856 -3.14 11.02 -45.43
N LEU A 857 -2.73 12.24 -45.74
CA LEU A 857 -2.41 12.67 -47.11
C LEU A 857 -0.99 13.23 -47.13
N SER A 858 -0.14 12.78 -48.04
CA SER A 858 1.25 13.22 -48.11
C SER A 858 1.80 13.22 -49.52
N GLY A 859 2.63 14.22 -49.84
CA GLY A 859 3.56 14.19 -50.98
C GLY A 859 4.82 13.37 -50.66
N PRO A 860 5.93 13.53 -51.42
CA PRO A 860 7.16 12.76 -51.25
C PRO A 860 7.92 13.16 -49.97
N VAL A 861 7.49 12.67 -48.82
CA VAL A 861 8.12 12.90 -47.51
C VAL A 861 8.23 11.61 -46.71
N ILE A 862 9.29 11.50 -45.90
CA ILE A 862 9.53 10.44 -44.93
C ILE A 862 9.14 10.97 -43.54
N LEU A 863 8.23 10.25 -42.88
CA LEU A 863 7.86 10.53 -41.49
C LEU A 863 9.00 10.14 -40.54
N TRP A 864 9.21 10.92 -39.48
CA TRP A 864 10.16 10.55 -38.44
C TRP A 864 9.83 9.18 -37.83
N LEU A 865 10.86 8.46 -37.39
CA LEU A 865 10.68 7.22 -36.64
C LEU A 865 10.00 7.54 -35.29
N HIS A 866 8.87 6.90 -35.01
CA HIS A 866 8.09 7.07 -33.79
C HIS A 866 7.46 5.75 -33.35
N TYR A 867 6.88 5.71 -32.16
CA TYR A 867 5.99 4.63 -31.75
C TYR A 867 4.63 5.21 -31.34
N ASP A 868 3.59 4.42 -31.50
CA ASP A 868 2.25 4.74 -31.01
C ASP A 868 1.94 3.89 -29.78
N VAL A 869 1.30 4.48 -28.77
CA VAL A 869 0.96 3.76 -27.53
C VAL A 869 -0.27 2.86 -27.75
N MET A 870 -1.22 3.32 -28.56
CA MET A 870 -2.39 2.54 -28.95
C MET A 870 -2.10 1.67 -30.17
N ALA A 871 -2.75 0.51 -30.24
CA ALA A 871 -2.83 -0.27 -31.46
C ALA A 871 -3.54 0.54 -32.56
N ASN A 872 -3.14 0.34 -33.82
CA ASN A 872 -3.82 0.97 -34.93
C ASN A 872 -3.82 0.11 -36.20
N ILE A 873 -4.73 0.45 -37.10
CA ILE A 873 -4.74 -0.05 -38.48
C ILE A 873 -4.52 1.10 -39.46
N LEU A 874 -3.66 0.88 -40.46
CA LEU A 874 -3.41 1.82 -41.54
C LEU A 874 -4.01 1.27 -42.83
N CYS A 875 -5.16 1.83 -43.24
CA CYS A 875 -5.86 1.47 -44.46
C CYS A 875 -5.32 2.31 -45.62
N GLN A 876 -4.60 1.69 -46.55
CA GLN A 876 -4.04 2.36 -47.72
C GLN A 876 -5.11 2.54 -48.80
N VAL A 877 -5.39 3.79 -49.19
CA VAL A 877 -6.48 4.11 -50.13
C VAL A 877 -5.95 4.39 -51.53
N GLN A 878 -4.94 5.23 -51.67
CA GLN A 878 -4.36 5.62 -52.96
C GLN A 878 -2.83 5.70 -52.85
N GLY A 879 -2.15 5.32 -53.95
CA GLY A 879 -0.70 5.27 -54.03
C GLY A 879 -0.13 4.08 -53.25
N ASP A 880 1.19 3.95 -53.31
CA ASP A 880 1.93 2.91 -52.62
C ASP A 880 2.67 3.50 -51.42
N LYS A 881 2.68 2.77 -50.30
CA LYS A 881 3.33 3.20 -49.07
C LYS A 881 4.26 2.11 -48.55
N ARG A 882 5.48 2.51 -48.24
CA ARG A 882 6.46 1.66 -47.59
C ARG A 882 6.60 2.07 -46.13
N LEU A 883 6.64 1.09 -45.23
CA LEU A 883 6.90 1.28 -43.82
C LEU A 883 8.03 0.35 -43.39
N ILE A 884 8.87 0.85 -42.49
CA ILE A 884 9.82 0.04 -41.73
C ILE A 884 9.39 0.09 -40.27
N LEU A 885 9.21 -1.09 -39.68
CA LEU A 885 8.75 -1.28 -38.32
C LEU A 885 9.81 -2.05 -37.52
N TYR A 886 9.85 -1.81 -36.21
CA TYR A 886 10.73 -2.50 -35.27
C TYR A 886 9.92 -2.95 -34.07
N PRO A 887 10.23 -4.14 -33.51
CA PRO A 887 9.59 -4.59 -32.29
C PRO A 887 9.97 -3.69 -31.10
N PRO A 888 9.12 -3.59 -30.06
CA PRO A 888 9.40 -2.78 -28.88
C PRO A 888 10.76 -3.06 -28.20
N SER A 889 11.29 -4.27 -28.34
CA SER A 889 12.61 -4.68 -27.84
C SER A 889 13.79 -3.90 -28.44
N ASP A 890 13.60 -3.24 -29.59
CA ASP A 890 14.63 -2.43 -30.25
C ASP A 890 14.67 -0.97 -29.79
N ALA A 891 13.72 -0.52 -28.96
CA ALA A 891 13.56 0.89 -28.58
C ALA A 891 14.84 1.52 -27.99
N LEU A 892 15.61 0.76 -27.19
CA LEU A 892 16.84 1.24 -26.57
C LEU A 892 17.98 1.51 -27.57
N ARG A 893 17.94 0.89 -28.77
CA ARG A 893 18.93 1.07 -29.84
C ARG A 893 18.53 2.13 -30.85
N LEU A 894 17.26 2.56 -30.82
CA LEU A 894 16.68 3.48 -31.79
C LEU A 894 16.64 4.93 -31.30
N GLY A 895 17.45 5.33 -30.32
CA GLY A 895 17.71 6.75 -30.01
C GLY A 895 16.52 7.59 -29.54
N PHE A 896 15.62 6.99 -28.74
CA PHE A 896 14.52 7.70 -28.09
C PHE A 896 14.98 8.37 -26.79
N ALA A 897 14.75 9.68 -26.67
CA ALA A 897 15.02 10.40 -25.42
C ALA A 897 13.97 10.03 -24.35
N PRO A 898 14.28 10.16 -23.04
CA PRO A 898 13.33 9.86 -21.97
C PRO A 898 11.99 10.60 -22.12
N GLY A 899 10.89 9.86 -22.31
CA GLY A 899 9.56 10.41 -22.51
C GLY A 899 9.28 11.05 -23.86
N ALA A 900 10.17 10.84 -24.85
CA ALA A 900 9.90 11.19 -26.24
C ALA A 900 9.32 9.99 -26.97
N SER A 901 8.26 10.22 -27.76
CA SER A 901 7.67 9.22 -28.65
C SER A 901 8.28 9.20 -30.05
N SER A 902 9.35 9.96 -30.28
CA SER A 902 10.03 10.05 -31.58
C SER A 902 11.55 9.96 -31.42
N SER A 903 12.18 9.28 -32.38
CA SER A 903 13.61 9.01 -32.43
C SER A 903 14.43 10.20 -32.92
N SER A 904 15.70 10.25 -32.49
CA SER A 904 16.74 11.11 -33.07
C SER A 904 17.36 10.54 -34.36
N ILE A 905 17.19 9.23 -34.60
CA ILE A 905 17.82 8.50 -35.70
C ILE A 905 16.96 8.62 -36.94
N ASN A 906 17.62 8.98 -38.04
CA ASN A 906 17.00 8.95 -39.35
C ASN A 906 17.43 7.69 -40.12
N LEU A 907 16.49 6.79 -40.35
CA LEU A 907 16.75 5.47 -40.95
C LEU A 907 16.87 5.54 -42.48
N PHE A 908 16.30 6.57 -43.09
CA PHE A 908 16.38 6.82 -44.52
C PHE A 908 17.10 8.14 -44.75
N GLN A 909 18.05 8.16 -45.69
CA GLN A 909 18.66 9.41 -46.13
C GLN A 909 17.87 10.01 -47.29
N ASN A 910 17.34 9.17 -48.20
CA ASN A 910 16.51 9.60 -49.33
C ASN A 910 15.33 8.66 -49.54
N ILE A 911 14.29 9.14 -50.22
CA ILE A 911 13.10 8.33 -50.57
C ILE A 911 13.44 7.14 -51.47
N SER A 912 14.51 7.26 -52.27
CA SER A 912 15.02 6.22 -53.16
C SER A 912 15.84 5.13 -52.48
N ASP A 913 16.14 5.25 -51.18
CA ASP A 913 16.98 4.27 -50.47
C ASP A 913 16.29 2.90 -50.43
N THR A 914 16.94 1.87 -50.97
CA THR A 914 16.37 0.51 -51.03
C THR A 914 16.42 -0.23 -49.69
N SER A 915 17.31 0.18 -48.78
CA SER A 915 17.53 -0.49 -47.49
C SER A 915 17.64 0.53 -46.36
N PRO A 916 16.97 0.31 -45.21
CA PRO A 916 17.09 1.21 -44.06
C PRO A 916 18.50 1.13 -43.44
N LYS A 917 19.02 2.28 -42.96
CA LYS A 917 20.25 2.35 -42.17
C LYS A 917 19.97 2.02 -40.70
N SER A 918 19.51 0.80 -40.47
CA SER A 918 19.18 0.30 -39.13
C SER A 918 20.45 0.21 -38.26
N PRO A 919 20.40 0.65 -36.99
CA PRO A 919 21.49 0.40 -36.06
C PRO A 919 21.79 -1.11 -35.93
N PRO A 920 23.03 -1.51 -35.62
CA PRO A 920 23.36 -2.90 -35.33
C PRO A 920 22.46 -3.50 -34.24
N ASP A 921 22.24 -4.81 -34.30
CA ASP A 921 21.43 -5.59 -33.34
C ASP A 921 19.95 -5.17 -33.28
N THR A 922 19.43 -4.55 -34.34
CA THR A 922 17.98 -4.27 -34.50
C THR A 922 17.34 -5.25 -35.48
N HIS A 923 16.01 -5.37 -35.42
CA HIS A 923 15.18 -6.33 -36.15
C HIS A 923 14.18 -5.60 -37.05
N PRO A 924 14.63 -4.99 -38.16
CA PRO A 924 13.76 -4.24 -39.06
C PRO A 924 12.78 -5.15 -39.81
N HIS A 925 11.52 -4.73 -39.87
CA HIS A 925 10.44 -5.37 -40.61
C HIS A 925 9.89 -4.41 -41.67
N GLU A 926 9.68 -4.88 -42.90
CA GLU A 926 9.16 -4.06 -44.00
C GLU A 926 7.70 -4.41 -44.34
N ALA A 927 6.87 -3.37 -44.46
CA ALA A 927 5.55 -3.46 -45.09
C ALA A 927 5.50 -2.60 -46.35
N ARG A 928 4.98 -3.17 -47.44
CA ARG A 928 4.64 -2.45 -48.68
C ARG A 928 3.15 -2.56 -48.92
N LEU A 929 2.46 -1.44 -48.78
CA LEU A 929 1.00 -1.34 -48.88
C LEU A 929 0.61 -0.83 -50.26
N LYS A 930 -0.32 -1.54 -50.89
CA LYS A 930 -1.03 -1.15 -52.11
C LYS A 930 -2.43 -0.63 -51.77
N PRO A 931 -3.11 0.07 -52.69
CA PRO A 931 -4.52 0.43 -52.52
C PRO A 931 -5.38 -0.77 -52.12
N GLY A 932 -6.13 -0.64 -51.02
CA GLY A 932 -6.97 -1.69 -50.43
C GLY A 932 -6.31 -2.50 -49.30
N ASP A 933 -5.00 -2.37 -49.10
CA ASP A 933 -4.31 -3.06 -48.00
C ASP A 933 -4.57 -2.39 -46.64
N ILE A 934 -4.67 -3.21 -45.59
CA ILE A 934 -4.76 -2.74 -44.21
C ILE A 934 -3.57 -3.29 -43.43
N LEU A 935 -2.70 -2.42 -42.92
CA LEU A 935 -1.61 -2.82 -42.02
C LEU A 935 -2.06 -2.73 -40.57
N PHE A 936 -2.02 -3.84 -39.84
CA PHE A 936 -2.12 -3.81 -38.38
C PHE A 936 -0.77 -3.44 -37.77
N ILE A 937 -0.76 -2.40 -36.94
CA ILE A 937 0.40 -1.94 -36.17
C ILE A 937 0.08 -2.19 -34.68
N PRO A 938 0.75 -3.15 -34.02
CA PRO A 938 0.55 -3.41 -32.61
C PRO A 938 1.07 -2.25 -31.73
N PRO A 939 0.61 -2.13 -30.48
CA PRO A 939 1.04 -1.04 -29.61
C PRO A 939 2.57 -1.09 -29.39
N LEU A 940 3.18 0.09 -29.29
CA LEU A 940 4.61 0.31 -29.05
C LEU A 940 5.56 -0.16 -30.18
N TRP A 941 5.03 -0.65 -31.30
CA TRP A 941 5.87 -0.92 -32.48
C TRP A 941 6.38 0.38 -33.07
N LEU A 942 7.69 0.48 -33.21
CA LEU A 942 8.36 1.68 -33.69
C LEU A 942 8.35 1.66 -35.21
N HIS A 943 7.95 2.74 -35.86
CA HIS A 943 7.79 2.76 -37.30
C HIS A 943 8.05 4.12 -37.94
N THR A 944 8.45 4.07 -39.21
CA THR A 944 8.56 5.20 -40.13
C THR A 944 7.88 4.83 -41.44
N ALA A 945 7.37 5.82 -42.16
CA ALA A 945 6.63 5.62 -43.40
C ALA A 945 7.11 6.59 -44.48
N ASN A 946 7.20 6.10 -45.71
CA ASN A 946 7.44 6.91 -46.89
C ASN A 946 6.53 6.46 -48.06
N PRO A 947 5.95 7.40 -48.82
CA PRO A 947 5.29 7.07 -50.08
C PRO A 947 6.36 6.70 -51.11
N THR A 948 6.10 5.66 -51.90
CA THR A 948 7.07 5.21 -52.92
C THR A 948 6.85 5.84 -54.29
N ASN A 949 5.63 6.32 -54.58
CA ASN A 949 5.22 6.84 -55.88
C ASN A 949 4.48 8.18 -55.75
N GLY A 950 5.17 9.23 -55.28
CA GLY A 950 4.62 10.59 -55.21
C GLY A 950 3.64 10.78 -54.04
N VAL A 951 2.34 10.86 -54.34
CA VAL A 951 1.28 11.12 -53.36
C VAL A 951 0.72 9.83 -52.79
N SER A 952 0.45 9.82 -51.48
CA SER A 952 -0.25 8.72 -50.82
C SER A 952 -1.43 9.22 -49.98
N VAL A 953 -2.55 8.51 -50.11
CA VAL A 953 -3.77 8.69 -49.31
C VAL A 953 -4.01 7.44 -48.48
N ALA A 954 -4.25 7.60 -47.18
CA ALA A 954 -4.63 6.51 -46.28
C ALA A 954 -5.53 7.01 -45.15
N VAL A 955 -6.22 6.10 -44.48
CA VAL A 955 -6.94 6.35 -43.23
C VAL A 955 -6.29 5.52 -42.14
N ASN A 956 -5.85 6.16 -41.06
CA ASN A 956 -5.31 5.46 -39.90
C ASN A 956 -6.37 5.42 -38.82
N VAL A 957 -6.70 4.24 -38.26
CA VAL A 957 -7.68 4.12 -37.17
C VAL A 957 -6.99 3.58 -35.92
N PHE A 958 -6.96 4.40 -34.88
CA PHE A 958 -6.41 4.04 -33.57
C PHE A 958 -7.51 3.47 -32.69
N PHE A 959 -7.20 2.42 -31.92
CA PHE A 959 -8.18 1.78 -31.04
C PHE A 959 -7.53 1.26 -29.75
N ARG A 960 -8.34 1.15 -28.70
CA ARG A 960 -7.89 0.64 -27.40
C ARG A 960 -7.90 -0.88 -27.39
N ASN A 961 -6.73 -1.50 -27.27
CA ASN A 961 -6.58 -2.96 -27.21
C ASN A 961 -6.29 -3.52 -25.79
N ILE A 962 -6.22 -2.65 -24.77
CA ILE A 962 -6.05 -3.05 -23.36
C ILE A 962 -7.11 -2.40 -22.48
N ASN A 963 -7.62 -3.15 -21.49
CA ASN A 963 -8.74 -2.72 -20.65
C ASN A 963 -8.33 -1.77 -19.51
N LYS A 964 -7.03 -1.77 -19.13
CA LYS A 964 -6.46 -0.95 -18.06
C LYS A 964 -5.02 -0.59 -18.39
N GLY A 965 -4.54 0.56 -17.94
CA GLY A 965 -3.14 0.97 -18.07
C GLY A 965 -2.91 2.29 -18.80
N TYR A 966 -3.84 2.71 -19.66
CA TYR A 966 -3.81 4.04 -20.28
C TYR A 966 -3.82 5.15 -19.21
N ALA A 967 -3.05 6.21 -19.46
CA ALA A 967 -2.97 7.33 -18.52
C ALA A 967 -4.29 8.10 -18.43
N ALA A 968 -4.73 8.40 -17.20
CA ALA A 968 -5.94 9.18 -16.97
C ALA A 968 -5.73 10.65 -17.36
N GLY A 969 -6.69 11.24 -18.05
CA GLY A 969 -6.65 12.64 -18.50
C GLY A 969 -6.86 12.75 -20.01
N ARG A 970 -6.62 13.94 -20.56
CA ARG A 970 -6.77 14.22 -21.99
C ARG A 970 -5.62 13.57 -22.77
N ASP A 971 -5.97 12.77 -23.77
CA ASP A 971 -5.05 12.24 -24.78
C ASP A 971 -5.76 12.30 -26.13
N VAL A 972 -5.59 13.42 -26.83
CA VAL A 972 -6.28 13.71 -28.09
C VAL A 972 -5.66 12.97 -29.27
N TYR A 973 -4.37 12.66 -29.16
CA TYR A 973 -3.58 12.05 -30.23
C TYR A 973 -3.34 10.55 -30.03
N GLY A 974 -3.73 9.99 -28.88
CA GLY A 974 -3.50 8.58 -28.53
C GLY A 974 -2.03 8.24 -28.25
N ASN A 975 -1.20 9.25 -27.97
CA ASN A 975 0.27 9.15 -27.90
C ASN A 975 0.80 9.33 -26.48
N ARG A 976 -0.07 9.39 -25.48
CA ARG A 976 0.37 9.49 -24.09
C ARG A 976 0.81 8.12 -23.58
N ASP A 977 2.02 8.05 -23.05
CA ASP A 977 2.56 6.81 -22.49
C ASP A 977 1.64 6.22 -21.41
N LEU A 978 1.75 4.90 -21.21
CA LEU A 978 0.98 4.21 -20.18
C LEU A 978 1.23 4.80 -18.79
N GLN A 979 0.19 4.82 -17.96
CA GLN A 979 0.21 5.41 -16.62
C GLN A 979 1.32 4.85 -15.73
N ALA A 980 1.70 3.59 -15.94
CA ALA A 980 2.79 2.96 -15.21
C ALA A 980 4.15 3.59 -15.55
N TYR A 981 4.41 3.85 -16.83
CA TYR A 981 5.65 4.47 -17.28
C TYR A 981 5.76 5.93 -16.83
N GLU A 982 4.67 6.73 -16.97
CA GLU A 982 4.66 8.11 -16.48
C GLU A 982 4.97 8.21 -14.98
N ARG A 983 4.37 7.33 -14.17
CA ARG A 983 4.69 7.24 -12.73
C ARG A 983 6.12 6.80 -12.50
N GLY A 984 6.59 5.79 -13.24
CA GLY A 984 7.95 5.29 -13.15
C GLY A 984 8.99 6.38 -13.38
N ARG A 985 8.79 7.27 -14.36
CA ARG A 985 9.68 8.42 -14.62
C ARG A 985 9.81 9.35 -13.41
N VAL A 986 8.69 9.66 -12.75
CA VAL A 986 8.69 10.49 -11.53
C VAL A 986 9.46 9.80 -10.40
N GLU A 987 9.35 8.48 -10.27
CA GLU A 987 10.10 7.73 -9.27
C GLU A 987 11.60 7.64 -9.61
N VAL A 988 11.98 7.49 -10.88
CA VAL A 988 13.37 7.56 -11.32
C VAL A 988 14.00 8.90 -10.95
N ASP A 989 13.30 10.02 -11.17
CA ASP A 989 13.78 11.35 -10.77
C ASP A 989 13.93 11.48 -9.25
N LYS A 990 13.03 10.89 -8.45
CA LYS A 990 13.14 10.89 -6.99
C LYS A 990 14.32 10.05 -6.51
N ILE A 991 14.53 8.89 -7.12
CA ILE A 991 15.68 8.01 -6.84
C ILE A 991 16.97 8.76 -7.17
N ALA A 992 17.06 9.41 -8.34
CA ALA A 992 18.26 10.17 -8.70
C ALA A 992 18.55 11.27 -7.66
N ARG A 993 17.53 12.05 -7.26
CA ARG A 993 17.67 13.13 -6.26
C ARG A 993 17.97 12.64 -4.84
N SER A 994 17.64 11.39 -4.49
CA SER A 994 17.94 10.88 -3.15
C SER A 994 19.45 10.67 -2.92
N PHE A 995 20.24 10.65 -4.00
CA PHE A 995 21.70 10.64 -3.95
C PHE A 995 22.32 12.04 -4.03
N ASP A 996 21.52 13.11 -4.06
CA ASP A 996 22.02 14.49 -4.03
C ASP A 996 22.79 14.73 -2.72
N GLY A 997 24.04 15.19 -2.84
CA GLY A 997 24.94 15.40 -1.69
C GLY A 997 25.95 14.28 -1.43
N LEU A 998 25.88 13.15 -2.15
CA LEU A 998 26.95 12.15 -2.17
C LEU A 998 28.03 12.49 -3.21
N PRO A 999 29.27 11.98 -3.04
CA PRO A 999 30.28 11.98 -4.10
C PRO A 999 29.74 11.36 -5.39
N ARG A 1000 30.08 11.97 -6.53
CA ARG A 1000 29.51 11.63 -7.85
C ARG A 1000 29.75 10.18 -8.26
N ASP A 1001 30.92 9.65 -7.92
CA ASP A 1001 31.32 8.27 -8.16
C ASP A 1001 30.47 7.27 -7.34
N MET A 1002 30.20 7.56 -6.07
CA MET A 1002 29.32 6.73 -5.22
C MET A 1002 27.86 6.79 -5.69
N ALA A 1003 27.34 7.99 -5.94
CA ALA A 1003 25.99 8.17 -6.47
C ALA A 1003 25.82 7.40 -7.79
N ARG A 1004 26.80 7.53 -8.70
CA ARG A 1004 26.83 6.77 -9.96
C ARG A 1004 26.83 5.27 -9.73
N PHE A 1005 27.71 4.75 -8.87
CA PHE A 1005 27.79 3.32 -8.58
C PHE A 1005 26.44 2.74 -8.12
N TYR A 1006 25.76 3.40 -7.18
CA TYR A 1006 24.47 2.93 -6.69
C TYR A 1006 23.34 3.10 -7.71
N ILE A 1007 23.32 4.20 -8.45
CA ILE A 1007 22.32 4.42 -9.52
C ILE A 1007 22.49 3.38 -10.64
N GLU A 1008 23.72 3.05 -11.04
CA GLU A 1008 23.98 2.00 -12.05
C GLU A 1008 23.54 0.63 -11.55
N ARG A 1009 23.72 0.31 -10.27
CA ARG A 1009 23.19 -0.93 -9.68
C ARG A 1009 21.66 -0.98 -9.67
N LEU A 1010 21.00 0.11 -9.31
CA LEU A 1010 19.53 0.20 -9.37
C LEU A 1010 19.02 0.08 -10.81
N ALA A 1011 19.72 0.68 -11.77
CA ALA A 1011 19.41 0.54 -13.18
C ALA A 1011 19.55 -0.91 -13.65
N ASP A 1012 20.58 -1.64 -13.18
CA ASP A 1012 20.76 -3.05 -13.50
C ASP A 1012 19.68 -3.95 -12.86
N GLU A 1013 19.26 -3.66 -11.62
CA GLU A 1013 18.13 -4.35 -10.99
C GLU A 1013 16.82 -4.16 -11.77
N LEU A 1014 16.56 -2.94 -12.24
CA LEU A 1014 15.42 -2.64 -13.11
C LEU A 1014 15.55 -3.33 -14.46
N ARG A 1015 16.77 -3.39 -15.03
CA ARG A 1015 17.03 -4.08 -16.29
C ARG A 1015 16.75 -5.58 -16.16
N ARG A 1016 17.20 -6.24 -15.09
CA ARG A 1016 16.92 -7.66 -14.86
C ARG A 1016 15.43 -7.94 -14.72
N LYS A 1017 14.68 -7.05 -14.05
CA LYS A 1017 13.21 -7.13 -13.95
C LYS A 1017 12.48 -6.95 -15.29
N ALA A 1018 13.10 -6.28 -16.26
CA ALA A 1018 12.51 -6.11 -17.59
C ALA A 1018 12.70 -7.34 -18.48
N HIS A 1019 13.62 -8.25 -18.12
CA HIS A 1019 13.91 -9.50 -18.85
C HIS A 1019 13.35 -10.75 -18.14
N SER A 1020 12.76 -10.58 -16.96
CA SER A 1020 12.00 -11.60 -16.23
C SER A 1020 10.53 -11.50 -16.56
#